data_AF-A0A916G3P9-F1
#
_entry.id   AF-A0A916G3P9-F1
#
_cell.length_a   1.000
_cell.length_b   1.000
_cell.length_c   1.000
_cell.angle_alpha   90.00
_cell.angle_beta   90.00
_cell.angle_gamma   90.00
#
_symmetry.space_group_name_H-M   'P 1'
#
loop_
_entity.id
_entity.type
_entity.pdbx_description
1 polymer ?
#
loop_
_entity_poly.entity_id
_entity_poly.type
_entity_poly.pdbx_seq_one_letter_code
_entity_poly.pdbx_strand_id
1 'polypeptide(L)'
;MAHHVYRFGDCRIDLSARELHRDGELVTLSPKVFDCLAYLIEHRERAVGRDELIAAVWGKVDVSDTLLGQTVLKARRAIGDTGNEQHAIRTVPRFGYRWIAQVGDPQPMPGMVAADAHVDDPTSVPMPAAESDTAPAAQAASTAAPKHRRAWTFALGLAALATLILIAWQARERSEPESAATADRVATSPAVFAVLPAEVTSAAASQAWLRLGLMDFIATHLRGAGLGVLPSDNVVAVLRGHDAHEDAVPRITAASGARKVVVPLVSRAAAGWSVRLDLRDDDQIEGSFEARAADAVLAARMATDQLLAHLGRRNPTADAANLSLDELLARIDAAQLTDDLAGARDLIEQAPANLKDLPDLRLRLAQIDFRAGRLDAAEQQLTALLPHAGNETEPLLRARILNALGAIAIRTRRNTEAEREFSEAIALLAHGEQPAVLGQAYTGLAISRAAQGNFDSAQSDFSRARIALELAGDGLAMARVEENEGIVAVRRGHYAEALAAHQRAAQRFERFGALNELILTRGNAASAQLALLEPSAALATIKRTLPLLDQMENRSTRHALQIEHASVLARSGQLREARSLLAELANDAASDSDPALLLAQIHFEQARLELDAGRPDEAAGLAESAVTAYADADHLRERAQAWLLLTRALRAAGKLTQASTQTAQLLAAAKTDPAQPLPLFATLAQAEDTKLEGATTAYEDALALAAHEDVPADTAQVLVSWAGRLIAAG
;
A
#
# COMPACT_ATOMS: atom_id res chain seq x y z
N MET A 1 -14.77 -27.32 32.79
CA MET A 1 -14.12 -26.77 31.59
C MET A 1 -14.02 -27.91 30.58
N ALA A 2 -14.49 -27.73 29.36
CA ALA A 2 -14.53 -28.81 28.37
C ALA A 2 -13.10 -29.11 27.87
N HIS A 3 -12.70 -30.38 27.90
CA HIS A 3 -11.43 -30.82 27.32
C HIS A 3 -11.56 -30.80 25.79
N HIS A 4 -10.87 -29.87 25.12
CA HIS A 4 -10.86 -29.79 23.66
C HIS A 4 -9.79 -30.72 23.08
N VAL A 5 -10.14 -32.00 23.01
CA VAL A 5 -9.32 -33.04 22.36
C VAL A 5 -9.84 -33.27 20.94
N TYR A 6 -9.00 -33.04 19.95
CA TYR A 6 -9.31 -33.27 18.54
C TYR A 6 -8.60 -34.53 18.04
N ARG A 7 -9.29 -35.34 17.24
CA ARG A 7 -8.73 -36.52 16.56
C ARG A 7 -8.84 -36.36 15.05
N PHE A 8 -7.75 -36.63 14.34
CA PHE A 8 -7.69 -36.58 12.88
C PHE A 8 -6.61 -37.55 12.39
N GLY A 9 -6.95 -38.41 11.43
CA GLY A 9 -6.08 -39.53 11.04
C GLY A 9 -5.61 -40.33 12.26
N ASP A 10 -4.30 -40.59 12.35
CA ASP A 10 -3.66 -41.29 13.48
C ASP A 10 -3.23 -40.36 14.62
N CYS A 11 -3.63 -39.08 14.57
CA CYS A 11 -3.23 -38.04 15.52
C CYS A 11 -4.34 -37.67 16.50
N ARG A 12 -3.94 -37.39 17.75
CA ARG A 12 -4.78 -36.82 18.82
C ARG A 12 -4.08 -35.60 19.40
N ILE A 13 -4.67 -34.42 19.27
CA ILE A 13 -4.16 -33.20 19.89
C ILE A 13 -5.07 -32.79 21.06
N ASP A 14 -4.48 -32.59 22.23
CA ASP A 14 -5.16 -32.04 23.40
C ASP A 14 -4.74 -30.57 23.56
N LEU A 15 -5.67 -29.65 23.31
CA LEU A 15 -5.38 -28.22 23.39
C LEU A 15 -5.18 -27.73 24.82
N SER A 16 -5.79 -28.41 25.80
CA SER A 16 -5.69 -28.05 27.22
C SER A 16 -4.37 -28.54 27.82
N ALA A 17 -3.95 -29.77 27.48
CA ALA A 17 -2.66 -30.31 27.90
C ALA A 17 -1.48 -29.82 27.04
N ARG A 18 -1.77 -29.22 25.87
CA ARG A 18 -0.79 -28.85 24.83
C ARG A 18 0.05 -30.04 24.33
N GLU A 19 -0.59 -31.18 24.17
CA GLU A 19 0.06 -32.43 23.76
C GLU A 19 -0.46 -32.90 22.40
N LEU A 20 0.45 -33.28 21.51
CA LEU A 20 0.12 -34.02 20.28
C LEU A 20 0.57 -35.47 20.46
N HIS A 21 -0.35 -36.42 20.26
CA HIS A 21 -0.03 -37.83 20.15
C HIS A 21 -0.23 -38.30 18.72
N ARG A 22 0.62 -39.18 18.22
CA ARG A 22 0.48 -39.86 16.93
C ARG A 22 0.74 -41.34 17.14
N ASP A 23 -0.16 -42.20 16.65
CA ASP A 23 -0.09 -43.66 16.86
C ASP A 23 -0.03 -44.07 18.35
N GLY A 24 -0.52 -43.20 19.24
CA GLY A 24 -0.47 -43.40 20.70
C GLY A 24 0.81 -42.91 21.38
N GLU A 25 1.82 -42.46 20.64
CA GLU A 25 3.08 -41.91 21.18
C GLU A 25 3.05 -40.37 21.23
N LEU A 26 3.66 -39.78 22.26
CA LEU A 26 3.75 -38.33 22.43
C LEU A 26 4.75 -37.72 21.44
N VAL A 27 4.30 -36.76 20.62
CA VAL A 27 5.11 -36.01 19.67
C VAL A 27 5.46 -34.65 20.28
N THR A 28 6.75 -34.45 20.61
CA THR A 28 7.23 -33.17 21.16
C THR A 28 7.25 -32.07 20.09
N LEU A 29 6.49 -30.99 20.32
CA LEU A 29 6.42 -29.84 19.44
C LEU A 29 7.02 -28.59 20.09
N SER A 30 7.70 -27.77 19.30
CA SER A 30 8.00 -26.40 19.74
C SER A 30 6.70 -25.61 19.92
N PRO A 31 6.61 -24.65 20.86
CA PRO A 31 5.39 -23.89 21.14
C PRO A 31 4.71 -23.32 19.90
N LYS A 32 5.48 -22.69 19.01
CA LYS A 32 4.95 -22.06 17.78
C LYS A 32 4.41 -23.05 16.75
N VAL A 33 4.97 -24.26 16.69
CA VAL A 33 4.45 -25.34 15.82
C VAL A 33 3.15 -25.88 16.40
N PHE A 34 3.05 -26.00 17.72
CA PHE A 34 1.80 -26.36 18.39
C PHE A 34 0.71 -25.30 18.16
N ASP A 35 1.04 -24.03 18.40
CA ASP A 35 0.09 -22.91 18.24
C ASP A 35 -0.40 -22.81 16.79
N CYS A 36 0.49 -23.06 15.82
CA CYS A 36 0.14 -23.12 14.40
C CYS A 36 -0.88 -24.25 14.09
N LEU A 37 -0.68 -25.44 14.64
CA LEU A 37 -1.62 -26.56 14.48
C LEU A 37 -2.96 -26.29 15.16
N ALA A 38 -2.93 -25.79 16.40
CA ALA A 38 -4.13 -25.46 17.16
C ALA A 38 -5.00 -24.44 16.41
N TYR A 39 -4.38 -23.34 15.95
CA TYR A 39 -5.08 -22.27 15.25
C TYR A 39 -5.70 -22.75 13.93
N LEU A 40 -4.98 -23.57 13.15
CA LEU A 40 -5.51 -24.12 11.90
C LEU A 40 -6.67 -25.10 12.14
N ILE A 41 -6.64 -25.88 13.21
CA ILE A 41 -7.71 -26.83 13.57
C ILE A 41 -8.96 -26.10 14.09
N GLU A 42 -8.77 -25.05 14.89
CA GLU A 42 -9.86 -24.22 15.41
C GLU A 42 -10.58 -23.44 14.30
N HIS A 43 -9.85 -23.06 13.23
CA HIS A 43 -10.38 -22.34 12.06
C HIS A 43 -10.51 -23.22 10.80
N ARG A 44 -10.72 -24.52 10.97
CA ARG A 44 -10.73 -25.52 9.88
C ARG A 44 -11.80 -25.29 8.80
N GLU A 45 -12.83 -24.52 9.08
CA GLU A 45 -13.91 -24.16 8.17
C GLU A 45 -13.48 -23.23 7.02
N ARG A 46 -12.36 -22.50 7.19
CA ARG A 46 -11.89 -21.50 6.22
C ARG A 46 -10.38 -21.62 5.96
N ALA A 47 -9.90 -20.86 4.98
CA ALA A 47 -8.47 -20.62 4.85
C ALA A 47 -8.05 -19.51 5.81
N VAL A 48 -6.86 -19.64 6.39
CA VAL A 48 -6.22 -18.66 7.27
C VAL A 48 -5.13 -17.96 6.48
N GLY A 49 -5.13 -16.62 6.49
CA GLY A 49 -4.13 -15.81 5.77
C GLY A 49 -2.73 -15.96 6.36
N ARG A 50 -1.67 -15.68 5.58
CA ARG A 50 -0.29 -15.71 6.10
C ARG A 50 -0.09 -14.76 7.28
N ASP A 51 -0.51 -13.51 7.12
CA ASP A 51 -0.36 -12.46 8.14
C ASP A 51 -1.21 -12.74 9.37
N GLU A 52 -2.41 -13.31 9.17
CA GLU A 52 -3.28 -13.75 10.26
C GLU A 52 -2.65 -14.89 11.07
N LEU A 53 -2.13 -15.91 10.39
CA LEU A 53 -1.46 -17.03 11.04
C LEU A 53 -0.17 -16.58 11.74
N ILE A 54 0.54 -15.59 11.17
CA ILE A 54 1.70 -14.97 11.81
C ILE A 54 1.28 -14.25 13.09
N ALA A 55 0.26 -13.39 13.02
CA ALA A 55 -0.24 -12.65 14.17
C ALA A 55 -0.75 -13.57 15.29
N ALA A 56 -1.45 -14.65 14.93
CA ALA A 56 -1.97 -15.62 15.89
C ALA A 56 -0.86 -16.42 16.59
N VAL A 57 0.18 -16.83 15.87
CA VAL A 57 1.23 -17.71 16.40
C VAL A 57 2.36 -16.91 17.05
N TRP A 58 2.74 -15.74 16.53
CA TRP A 58 3.87 -14.94 17.03
C TRP A 58 3.49 -13.60 17.67
N GLY A 59 2.24 -13.15 17.56
CA GLY A 59 1.79 -11.87 18.11
C GLY A 59 2.21 -10.68 17.23
N LYS A 60 2.43 -9.51 17.83
CA LYS A 60 2.83 -8.25 17.17
C LYS A 60 4.33 -8.21 16.83
N VAL A 61 4.87 -9.25 16.20
CA VAL A 61 6.29 -9.33 15.82
C VAL A 61 6.39 -9.64 14.33
N ASP A 62 7.20 -8.87 13.62
CA ASP A 62 7.47 -9.07 12.20
C ASP A 62 8.19 -10.40 11.97
N VAL A 63 7.48 -11.37 11.40
CA VAL A 63 8.00 -12.70 11.09
C VAL A 63 8.07 -12.87 9.58
N SER A 64 9.27 -13.16 9.05
CA SER A 64 9.44 -13.42 7.62
C SER A 64 8.61 -14.62 7.14
N ASP A 65 8.13 -14.54 5.89
CA ASP A 65 7.42 -15.63 5.19
C ASP A 65 8.20 -16.95 5.21
N THR A 66 9.53 -16.87 5.22
CA THR A 66 10.43 -18.02 5.32
C THR A 66 10.25 -18.76 6.65
N LEU A 67 10.13 -18.04 7.77
CA LEU A 67 9.93 -18.64 9.09
C LEU A 67 8.52 -19.23 9.24
N LEU A 68 7.50 -18.57 8.69
CA LEU A 68 6.16 -19.14 8.60
C LEU A 68 6.17 -20.44 7.79
N GLY A 69 6.79 -20.44 6.62
CA GLY A 69 6.94 -21.61 5.76
C GLY A 69 7.66 -22.77 6.47
N GLN A 70 8.74 -22.50 7.20
CA GLN A 70 9.44 -23.51 8.01
C GLN A 70 8.59 -24.06 9.15
N THR A 71 7.77 -23.22 9.78
CA THR A 71 6.90 -23.62 10.89
C THR A 71 5.77 -24.52 10.40
N VAL A 72 5.15 -24.17 9.27
CA VAL A 72 4.15 -25.02 8.62
C VAL A 72 4.76 -26.32 8.12
N LEU A 73 6.01 -26.30 7.61
CA LEU A 73 6.71 -27.52 7.23
C LEU A 73 6.93 -28.46 8.43
N LYS A 74 7.31 -27.91 9.59
CA LYS A 74 7.45 -28.67 10.85
C LYS A 74 6.10 -29.18 11.35
N ALA A 75 5.05 -28.37 11.26
CA ALA A 75 3.68 -28.75 11.60
C ALA A 75 3.18 -29.93 10.75
N ARG A 76 3.39 -29.88 9.43
CA ARG A 76 3.06 -30.98 8.51
C ARG A 76 3.80 -32.27 8.87
N ARG A 77 5.11 -32.19 9.11
CA ARG A 77 5.91 -33.36 9.50
C ARG A 77 5.43 -33.99 10.82
N ALA A 78 5.07 -33.16 11.80
CA ALA A 78 4.59 -33.62 13.10
C ALA A 78 3.33 -34.49 13.00
N ILE A 79 2.43 -34.17 12.08
CA ILE A 79 1.16 -34.89 11.87
C ILE A 79 1.24 -35.94 10.75
N GLY A 80 2.45 -36.23 10.24
CA GLY A 80 2.65 -37.20 9.16
C GLY A 80 2.23 -36.73 7.77
N ASP A 81 1.96 -35.44 7.59
CA ASP A 81 1.62 -34.83 6.30
C ASP A 81 2.91 -34.56 5.49
N THR A 82 2.98 -35.11 4.27
CA THR A 82 4.09 -34.84 3.35
C THR A 82 3.67 -33.78 2.34
N GLY A 83 4.56 -32.81 2.07
CA GLY A 83 4.22 -31.62 1.27
C GLY A 83 3.75 -31.89 -0.17
N ASN A 84 3.91 -33.12 -0.67
CA ASN A 84 3.43 -33.56 -1.98
C ASN A 84 1.98 -34.04 -1.99
N GLU A 85 1.45 -34.54 -0.86
CA GLU A 85 0.10 -35.08 -0.79
C GLU A 85 -0.88 -34.19 0.02
N GLN A 86 -0.36 -33.34 0.92
CA GLN A 86 -1.10 -32.30 1.68
C GLN A 86 -2.42 -32.81 2.30
N HIS A 87 -2.40 -33.93 3.02
CA HIS A 87 -3.61 -34.57 3.55
C HIS A 87 -4.26 -33.84 4.72
N ALA A 88 -3.54 -32.94 5.41
CA ALA A 88 -4.05 -32.25 6.59
C ALA A 88 -3.93 -30.73 6.51
N ILE A 89 -2.80 -30.19 6.05
CA ILE A 89 -2.59 -28.75 5.87
C ILE A 89 -2.40 -28.47 4.39
N ARG A 90 -3.38 -27.81 3.76
CA ARG A 90 -3.31 -27.38 2.36
C ARG A 90 -2.70 -25.99 2.24
N THR A 91 -1.71 -25.82 1.37
CA THR A 91 -1.23 -24.49 0.99
C THR A 91 -2.25 -23.84 0.07
N VAL A 92 -2.70 -22.63 0.39
CA VAL A 92 -3.49 -21.78 -0.50
C VAL A 92 -2.53 -20.79 -1.16
N PRO A 93 -2.20 -20.95 -2.46
CA PRO A 93 -1.25 -20.08 -3.15
C PRO A 93 -1.63 -18.60 -2.97
N ARG A 94 -0.64 -17.75 -2.69
CA ARG A 94 -0.79 -16.28 -2.52
C ARG A 94 -1.73 -15.81 -1.38
N PHE A 95 -2.37 -16.71 -0.64
CA PHE A 95 -3.21 -16.37 0.51
C PHE A 95 -2.69 -16.89 1.86
N GLY A 96 -2.48 -18.20 2.03
CA GLY A 96 -2.11 -18.76 3.33
C GLY A 96 -2.26 -20.28 3.41
N TYR A 97 -2.87 -20.78 4.49
CA TYR A 97 -2.97 -22.22 4.77
C TYR A 97 -4.39 -22.59 5.21
N ARG A 98 -4.80 -23.83 4.95
CA ARG A 98 -6.12 -24.34 5.35
C ARG A 98 -6.00 -25.73 5.93
N TRP A 99 -6.68 -25.99 7.02
CA TRP A 99 -6.87 -27.35 7.51
C TRP A 99 -7.91 -28.08 6.66
N ILE A 100 -7.58 -29.30 6.21
CA ILE A 100 -8.45 -30.10 5.34
C ILE A 100 -8.67 -31.54 5.82
N ALA A 101 -7.94 -31.99 6.86
CA ALA A 101 -8.21 -33.29 7.46
C ALA A 101 -9.53 -33.26 8.23
N GLN A 102 -10.33 -34.33 8.10
CA GLN A 102 -11.55 -34.48 8.86
C GLN A 102 -11.22 -34.62 10.35
N VAL A 103 -11.75 -33.70 11.16
CA VAL A 103 -11.59 -33.72 12.62
C VAL A 103 -12.84 -34.36 13.20
N GLY A 104 -12.70 -35.46 13.94
CA GLY A 104 -13.82 -36.10 14.63
C GLY A 104 -14.31 -35.23 15.81
N ASP A 105 -15.62 -35.21 16.04
CA ASP A 105 -16.21 -34.47 17.16
C ASP A 105 -15.71 -34.99 18.52
N PRO A 106 -15.50 -34.11 19.52
CA PRO A 106 -15.01 -34.48 20.83
C PRO A 106 -15.97 -35.47 21.49
N GLN A 107 -15.51 -36.71 21.71
CA GLN A 107 -16.27 -37.69 22.50
C GLN A 107 -16.14 -37.31 23.99
N PRO A 108 -17.24 -37.05 24.72
CA PRO A 108 -17.20 -36.97 26.16
C PRO A 108 -16.88 -38.35 26.73
N MET A 109 -15.85 -38.45 27.58
CA MET A 109 -15.62 -39.69 28.32
C MET A 109 -16.78 -39.95 29.29
N PRO A 110 -17.28 -41.20 29.38
CA PRO A 110 -18.33 -41.55 30.32
C PRO A 110 -17.83 -41.54 31.78
N GLY A 111 -18.48 -40.72 32.60
CA GLY A 111 -18.83 -41.01 33.99
C GLY A 111 -17.71 -40.96 35.03
N MET A 112 -17.57 -39.80 35.69
CA MET A 112 -17.20 -39.79 37.11
C MET A 112 -18.49 -39.65 37.92
N VAL A 113 -18.89 -40.74 38.58
CA VAL A 113 -19.99 -40.76 39.54
C VAL A 113 -19.50 -40.07 40.81
N ALA A 114 -20.30 -39.13 41.31
CA ALA A 114 -20.07 -38.43 42.57
C ALA A 114 -20.25 -39.37 43.78
N ALA A 115 -19.37 -39.25 44.78
CA ALA A 115 -19.68 -39.48 46.19
C ALA A 115 -18.58 -38.88 47.10
N ASP A 116 -18.93 -37.75 47.72
CA ASP A 116 -18.74 -37.36 49.13
C ASP A 116 -17.39 -37.49 49.90
N ALA A 117 -16.96 -36.30 50.35
CA ALA A 117 -16.64 -35.90 51.73
C ALA A 117 -15.24 -36.11 52.39
N HIS A 118 -14.89 -35.08 53.19
CA HIS A 118 -13.84 -34.91 54.23
C HIS A 118 -12.44 -34.44 53.79
N VAL A 119 -12.03 -33.18 54.05
CA VAL A 119 -11.55 -32.53 55.31
C VAL A 119 -10.14 -32.98 55.71
N ASP A 120 -9.12 -32.19 55.38
CA ASP A 120 -8.28 -31.38 56.30
C ASP A 120 -6.97 -30.90 55.63
N ASP A 121 -6.57 -29.70 56.01
CA ASP A 121 -5.28 -29.00 55.76
C ASP A 121 -4.22 -29.47 56.78
N PRO A 122 -2.96 -28.96 56.87
CA PRO A 122 -1.94 -28.55 55.90
C PRO A 122 -0.61 -29.34 56.10
N THR A 123 0.45 -28.93 55.38
CA THR A 123 1.80 -28.52 55.91
C THR A 123 3.04 -29.20 55.30
N SER A 124 4.01 -28.33 54.97
CA SER A 124 5.49 -28.47 55.05
C SER A 124 6.31 -29.28 54.02
N VAL A 125 6.95 -28.52 53.11
CA VAL A 125 8.41 -28.40 52.78
C VAL A 125 9.37 -29.05 53.82
N PRO A 126 10.63 -29.53 53.56
CA PRO A 126 11.57 -29.30 52.42
C PRO A 126 12.38 -30.51 51.89
N MET A 127 13.13 -30.22 50.81
CA MET A 127 14.42 -30.76 50.29
C MET A 127 15.36 -31.47 51.31
N PRO A 128 16.27 -32.37 50.86
CA PRO A 128 17.64 -31.91 50.56
C PRO A 128 18.41 -32.66 49.44
N ALA A 129 19.48 -31.99 48.95
CA ALA A 129 20.87 -32.42 48.66
C ALA A 129 21.17 -33.85 48.15
N ALA A 130 22.25 -34.17 47.43
CA ALA A 130 23.33 -33.52 46.69
C ALA A 130 24.14 -34.70 46.07
N GLU A 131 25.22 -34.36 45.36
CA GLU A 131 26.35 -35.23 44.95
C GLU A 131 26.17 -36.05 43.66
N SER A 132 27.20 -36.32 42.85
CA SER A 132 28.51 -35.75 42.48
C SER A 132 29.16 -36.85 41.61
N ASP A 133 30.20 -36.48 40.84
CA ASP A 133 31.21 -37.38 40.24
C ASP A 133 30.79 -38.23 39.03
N THR A 134 31.60 -38.46 37.99
CA THR A 134 32.99 -38.09 37.64
C THR A 134 33.17 -38.38 36.15
N ALA A 135 34.04 -37.64 35.46
CA ALA A 135 34.73 -38.10 34.25
C ALA A 135 36.07 -38.75 34.66
N PRO A 136 36.80 -39.53 33.83
CA PRO A 136 37.64 -38.90 32.79
C PRO A 136 38.08 -39.75 31.56
N ALA A 137 38.70 -39.03 30.61
CA ALA A 137 39.83 -39.39 29.73
C ALA A 137 39.64 -40.43 28.59
N ALA A 138 40.36 -40.43 27.47
CA ALA A 138 41.21 -39.51 26.69
C ALA A 138 41.76 -40.38 25.53
N GLN A 139 41.94 -39.85 24.30
CA GLN A 139 43.14 -40.05 23.47
C GLN A 139 43.04 -39.43 22.08
N ALA A 140 44.23 -39.13 21.55
CA ALA A 140 44.54 -38.07 20.61
C ALA A 140 44.92 -38.56 19.19
N ALA A 141 44.72 -37.66 18.23
CA ALA A 141 45.50 -37.29 17.03
C ALA A 141 46.23 -38.35 16.18
N SER A 142 46.05 -38.24 14.84
CA SER A 142 47.15 -37.92 13.89
C SER A 142 46.64 -37.73 12.44
N THR A 143 47.36 -36.88 11.71
CA THR A 143 47.25 -36.33 10.35
C THR A 143 47.56 -37.30 9.19
N ALA A 144 47.01 -37.07 7.98
CA ALA A 144 47.73 -37.03 6.68
C ALA A 144 46.79 -36.83 5.45
N ALA A 145 47.23 -36.03 4.47
CA ALA A 145 46.78 -36.06 3.06
C ALA A 145 47.84 -36.79 2.22
N PRO A 146 47.59 -37.37 1.01
CA PRO A 146 47.35 -36.56 -0.22
C PRO A 146 46.60 -37.21 -1.44
N LYS A 147 46.41 -36.36 -2.48
CA LYS A 147 46.44 -36.55 -3.96
C LYS A 147 45.22 -36.99 -4.81
N HIS A 148 44.85 -36.04 -5.69
CA HIS A 148 44.02 -36.06 -6.91
C HIS A 148 44.45 -37.07 -7.99
N ARG A 149 43.48 -37.80 -8.56
CA ARG A 149 43.32 -38.07 -10.01
C ARG A 149 42.13 -39.03 -10.23
N ARG A 150 40.90 -38.49 -10.35
CA ARG A 150 39.70 -39.13 -10.96
C ARG A 150 38.42 -38.28 -10.91
N ALA A 151 38.48 -36.99 -10.55
CA ALA A 151 37.28 -36.17 -10.32
C ALA A 151 36.65 -35.52 -11.58
N TRP A 152 37.32 -35.53 -12.73
CA TRP A 152 36.82 -34.77 -13.90
C TRP A 152 35.76 -35.50 -14.73
N THR A 153 35.64 -36.83 -14.63
CA THR A 153 34.61 -37.59 -15.36
C THR A 153 33.22 -37.48 -14.72
N PHE A 154 33.14 -37.20 -13.41
CA PHE A 154 31.85 -36.99 -12.72
C PHE A 154 31.27 -35.59 -12.97
N ALA A 155 32.11 -34.57 -13.14
CA ALA A 155 31.66 -33.20 -13.39
C ALA A 155 30.98 -33.05 -14.76
N LEU A 156 31.45 -33.75 -15.79
CA LEU A 156 30.85 -33.71 -17.12
C LEU A 156 29.49 -34.41 -17.19
N GLY A 157 29.32 -35.53 -16.46
CA GLY A 157 28.04 -36.24 -16.38
C GLY A 157 26.96 -35.43 -15.64
N LEU A 158 27.34 -34.73 -14.57
CA LEU A 158 26.45 -33.85 -13.81
C LEU A 158 26.03 -32.61 -14.61
N ALA A 159 26.94 -32.02 -15.40
CA ALA A 159 26.59 -30.91 -16.28
C ALA A 159 25.62 -31.33 -17.40
N ALA A 160 25.83 -32.49 -18.02
CA ALA A 160 24.94 -33.01 -19.06
C ALA A 160 23.54 -33.33 -18.50
N LEU A 161 23.47 -33.89 -17.29
CA LEU A 161 22.20 -34.18 -16.61
C LEU A 161 21.47 -32.90 -16.19
N ALA A 162 22.18 -31.90 -15.66
CA ALA A 162 21.60 -30.61 -15.31
C ALA A 162 21.07 -29.88 -16.56
N THR A 163 21.77 -29.98 -17.69
CA THR A 163 21.33 -29.39 -18.96
C THR A 163 20.10 -30.12 -19.52
N LEU A 164 20.04 -31.45 -19.43
CA LEU A 164 18.87 -32.23 -19.82
C LEU A 164 17.66 -31.96 -18.92
N ILE A 165 17.87 -31.78 -17.61
CA ILE A 165 16.83 -31.37 -16.67
C ILE A 165 16.34 -29.96 -16.99
N LEU A 166 17.24 -29.03 -17.33
CA LEU A 166 16.86 -27.66 -17.69
C LEU A 166 16.09 -27.61 -19.02
N ILE A 167 16.49 -28.42 -20.02
CA ILE A 167 15.77 -28.55 -21.29
C ILE A 167 14.40 -29.23 -21.08
N ALA A 168 14.32 -30.26 -20.23
CA ALA A 168 13.06 -30.91 -19.88
C ALA A 168 12.13 -29.98 -19.08
N TRP A 169 12.69 -29.13 -18.22
CA TRP A 169 11.94 -28.13 -17.46
C TRP A 169 11.41 -27.02 -18.38
N GLN A 170 12.24 -26.50 -19.30
CA GLN A 170 11.82 -25.52 -20.30
C GLN A 170 10.84 -26.08 -21.34
N ALA A 171 10.94 -27.37 -21.69
CA ALA A 171 9.99 -28.03 -22.57
C ALA A 171 8.62 -28.26 -21.89
N ARG A 172 8.63 -28.45 -20.56
CA ARG A 172 7.43 -28.61 -19.73
C ARG A 172 6.75 -27.28 -19.41
N GLU A 173 7.50 -26.20 -19.23
CA GLU A 173 6.93 -24.84 -19.14
C GLU A 173 6.32 -24.36 -20.47
N ARG A 174 6.77 -24.91 -21.60
CA ARG A 174 6.20 -24.60 -22.93
C ARG A 174 5.05 -25.52 -23.35
N SER A 175 4.80 -26.60 -22.59
CA SER A 175 3.85 -27.65 -22.98
C SER A 175 3.05 -28.15 -21.77
N GLU A 176 2.19 -27.32 -21.18
CA GLU A 176 0.98 -27.85 -20.56
C GLU A 176 -0.25 -27.21 -21.23
N PRO A 177 -1.19 -28.03 -21.75
CA PRO A 177 -2.41 -27.54 -22.38
C PRO A 177 -3.34 -26.96 -21.31
N GLU A 178 -3.57 -25.67 -21.45
CA GLU A 178 -4.55 -24.87 -20.71
C GLU A 178 -5.97 -25.27 -21.13
N SER A 179 -6.51 -26.38 -20.62
CA SER A 179 -7.95 -26.66 -20.72
C SER A 179 -8.39 -27.76 -19.76
N ALA A 180 -9.06 -27.38 -18.67
CA ALA A 180 -10.19 -28.09 -18.03
C ALA A 180 -10.33 -27.77 -16.53
N ALA A 181 -9.23 -27.60 -15.79
CA ALA A 181 -9.30 -27.49 -14.32
C ALA A 181 -9.43 -26.05 -13.77
N THR A 182 -9.17 -25.03 -14.60
CA THR A 182 -9.37 -23.60 -14.28
C THR A 182 -10.82 -23.17 -14.42
N ALA A 183 -11.65 -23.89 -15.17
CA ALA A 183 -13.06 -23.54 -15.38
C ALA A 183 -13.90 -23.68 -14.09
N ASP A 184 -13.59 -24.67 -13.24
CA ASP A 184 -14.44 -25.01 -12.09
C ASP A 184 -14.09 -24.22 -10.80
N ARG A 185 -12.91 -23.56 -10.75
CA ARG A 185 -12.47 -22.77 -9.58
C ARG A 185 -12.65 -21.25 -9.71
N VAL A 186 -12.93 -20.75 -10.91
CA VAL A 186 -13.32 -19.35 -11.14
C VAL A 186 -14.74 -19.07 -10.62
N ALA A 187 -15.55 -20.11 -10.39
CA ALA A 187 -16.97 -20.01 -10.08
C ALA A 187 -17.33 -19.41 -8.69
N THR A 188 -16.37 -19.08 -7.81
CA THR A 188 -16.69 -18.61 -6.45
C THR A 188 -16.03 -17.30 -6.00
N SER A 189 -15.32 -16.58 -6.87
CA SER A 189 -15.06 -15.15 -6.64
C SER A 189 -16.18 -14.35 -7.32
N PRO A 190 -16.79 -13.35 -6.66
CA PRO A 190 -17.80 -12.53 -7.31
C PRO A 190 -17.18 -11.91 -8.57
N ALA A 191 -17.82 -12.10 -9.72
CA ALA A 191 -17.33 -11.56 -10.98
C ALA A 191 -17.24 -10.03 -10.84
N VAL A 192 -16.04 -9.47 -11.06
CA VAL A 192 -15.86 -8.03 -11.16
C VAL A 192 -16.32 -7.62 -12.56
N PHE A 193 -17.31 -6.75 -12.60
CA PHE A 193 -17.84 -6.14 -13.82
C PHE A 193 -17.07 -4.87 -14.15
N ALA A 194 -16.95 -4.55 -15.44
CA ALA A 194 -16.56 -3.22 -15.90
C ALA A 194 -17.62 -2.70 -16.88
N VAL A 195 -17.83 -1.39 -16.91
CA VAL A 195 -18.71 -0.74 -17.89
C VAL A 195 -17.85 0.17 -18.74
N LEU A 196 -17.88 0.00 -20.06
CA LEU A 196 -17.10 0.83 -20.98
C LEU A 196 -17.79 2.18 -21.26
N PRO A 197 -17.02 3.21 -21.67
CA PRO A 197 -17.60 4.44 -22.22
C PRO A 197 -18.60 4.13 -23.32
N ALA A 198 -19.77 4.76 -23.27
CA ALA A 198 -20.85 4.47 -24.20
C ALA A 198 -20.48 4.87 -25.65
N GLU A 199 -20.77 4.00 -26.59
CA GLU A 199 -20.63 4.27 -28.03
C GLU A 199 -21.84 5.05 -28.52
N VAL A 200 -21.67 6.35 -28.74
CA VAL A 200 -22.77 7.23 -29.15
C VAL A 200 -22.72 7.49 -30.67
N THR A 201 -23.71 6.99 -31.40
CA THR A 201 -23.80 7.21 -32.85
C THR A 201 -24.28 8.64 -33.13
N SER A 202 -23.43 9.46 -33.76
CA SER A 202 -23.72 10.85 -34.19
C SER A 202 -24.23 11.78 -33.06
N ALA A 203 -23.37 12.07 -32.08
CA ALA A 203 -23.68 13.02 -31.01
C ALA A 203 -23.42 14.48 -31.44
N ALA A 204 -24.34 15.40 -31.13
CA ALA A 204 -24.04 16.82 -31.14
C ALA A 204 -23.07 17.18 -30.00
N ALA A 205 -22.38 18.32 -30.06
CA ALA A 205 -21.46 18.76 -29.00
C ALA A 205 -22.12 18.83 -27.61
N SER A 206 -23.40 19.21 -27.54
CA SER A 206 -24.20 19.22 -26.30
C SER A 206 -24.47 17.84 -25.70
N GLN A 207 -24.18 16.78 -26.43
CA GLN A 207 -24.41 15.37 -26.07
C GLN A 207 -23.11 14.60 -25.82
N ALA A 208 -21.95 15.28 -25.85
CA ALA A 208 -20.65 14.67 -25.59
C ALA A 208 -20.57 13.97 -24.23
N TRP A 209 -21.31 14.48 -23.25
CA TRP A 209 -21.40 13.90 -21.91
C TRP A 209 -21.99 12.48 -21.89
N LEU A 210 -22.84 12.09 -22.86
CA LEU A 210 -23.54 10.80 -22.87
C LEU A 210 -22.56 9.62 -22.83
N ARG A 211 -21.38 9.76 -23.45
CA ARG A 211 -20.34 8.73 -23.48
C ARG A 211 -19.91 8.31 -22.07
N LEU A 212 -19.50 9.27 -21.25
CA LEU A 212 -18.99 8.99 -19.89
C LEU A 212 -20.09 9.00 -18.83
N GLY A 213 -21.11 9.84 -19.01
CA GLY A 213 -22.23 9.95 -18.07
C GLY A 213 -23.10 8.71 -18.05
N LEU A 214 -23.43 8.12 -19.21
CA LEU A 214 -24.20 6.87 -19.23
C LEU A 214 -23.35 5.68 -18.73
N MET A 215 -22.05 5.66 -19.01
CA MET A 215 -21.14 4.66 -18.44
C MET A 215 -21.19 4.68 -16.91
N ASP A 216 -20.97 5.84 -16.29
CA ASP A 216 -20.96 5.97 -14.84
C ASP A 216 -22.34 5.72 -14.22
N PHE A 217 -23.40 6.19 -14.87
CA PHE A 217 -24.79 5.93 -14.48
C PHE A 217 -25.10 4.43 -14.42
N ILE A 218 -24.77 3.68 -15.49
CA ILE A 218 -24.96 2.23 -15.56
C ILE A 218 -24.10 1.53 -14.50
N ALA A 219 -22.83 1.90 -14.38
CA ALA A 219 -21.92 1.33 -13.38
C ALA A 219 -22.45 1.52 -11.95
N THR A 220 -22.97 2.71 -11.64
CA THR A 220 -23.58 3.04 -10.34
C THR A 220 -24.84 2.22 -10.08
N HIS A 221 -25.70 2.01 -11.09
CA HIS A 221 -26.90 1.17 -10.95
C HIS A 221 -26.56 -0.30 -10.71
N LEU A 222 -25.57 -0.83 -11.44
CA LEU A 222 -25.08 -2.20 -11.24
C LEU A 222 -24.48 -2.37 -9.83
N ARG A 223 -23.70 -1.39 -9.36
CA ARG A 223 -23.14 -1.38 -7.99
C ARG A 223 -24.23 -1.28 -6.92
N GLY A 224 -25.26 -0.46 -7.15
CA GLY A 224 -26.44 -0.35 -6.28
C GLY A 224 -27.21 -1.66 -6.12
N ALA A 225 -27.12 -2.56 -7.10
CA ALA A 225 -27.67 -3.91 -7.04
C ALA A 225 -26.73 -4.96 -6.40
N GLY A 226 -25.64 -4.53 -5.76
CA GLY A 226 -24.68 -5.40 -5.05
C GLY A 226 -23.68 -6.11 -5.96
N LEU A 227 -23.50 -5.67 -7.20
CA LEU A 227 -22.45 -6.20 -8.08
C LEU A 227 -21.12 -5.50 -7.81
N GLY A 228 -20.02 -6.26 -7.83
CA GLY A 228 -18.67 -5.69 -7.82
C GLY A 228 -18.39 -5.05 -9.18
N VAL A 229 -18.45 -3.73 -9.26
CA VAL A 229 -18.25 -2.98 -10.51
C VAL A 229 -17.05 -2.06 -10.37
N LEU A 230 -16.08 -2.22 -11.28
CA LEU A 230 -14.89 -1.39 -11.37
C LEU A 230 -15.28 0.10 -11.39
N PRO A 231 -14.63 0.97 -10.59
CA PRO A 231 -14.87 2.40 -10.64
C PRO A 231 -14.65 3.00 -12.03
N SER A 232 -15.49 3.96 -12.39
CA SER A 232 -15.49 4.59 -13.71
C SER A 232 -14.21 5.36 -14.01
N ASP A 233 -13.60 5.97 -13.00
CA ASP A 233 -12.29 6.62 -13.10
C ASP A 233 -11.17 5.62 -13.41
N ASN A 234 -11.25 4.40 -12.87
CA ASN A 234 -10.31 3.32 -13.20
C ASN A 234 -10.47 2.90 -14.67
N VAL A 235 -11.70 2.79 -15.18
CA VAL A 235 -11.96 2.50 -16.60
C VAL A 235 -11.41 3.60 -17.49
N VAL A 236 -11.70 4.86 -17.18
CA VAL A 236 -11.22 6.03 -17.95
C VAL A 236 -9.70 6.12 -17.92
N ALA A 237 -9.06 5.85 -16.78
CA ALA A 237 -7.61 5.84 -16.66
C ALA A 237 -6.97 4.80 -17.59
N VAL A 238 -7.49 3.56 -17.59
CA VAL A 238 -6.99 2.49 -18.46
C VAL A 238 -7.14 2.89 -19.93
N LEU A 239 -8.30 3.43 -20.32
CA LEU A 239 -8.61 3.75 -21.72
C LEU A 239 -8.07 5.10 -22.22
N ARG A 240 -7.45 5.90 -21.34
CA ARG A 240 -6.91 7.23 -21.70
C ARG A 240 -5.93 7.12 -22.87
N GLY A 241 -6.06 8.02 -23.85
CA GLY A 241 -5.19 8.07 -25.03
C GLY A 241 -5.44 6.97 -26.07
N HIS A 242 -6.52 6.19 -25.92
CA HIS A 242 -6.89 5.11 -26.84
C HIS A 242 -8.34 5.31 -27.31
N ASP A 243 -8.51 5.53 -28.61
CA ASP A 243 -9.83 5.75 -29.21
C ASP A 243 -10.49 4.46 -29.71
N ALA A 244 -9.74 3.36 -29.83
CA ALA A 244 -10.22 2.11 -30.39
C ALA A 244 -10.98 1.26 -29.35
N HIS A 245 -12.29 1.11 -29.56
CA HIS A 245 -13.16 0.24 -28.77
C HIS A 245 -12.81 -1.26 -28.91
N GLU A 246 -12.20 -1.67 -30.03
CA GLU A 246 -11.79 -3.07 -30.26
C GLU A 246 -10.79 -3.58 -29.21
N ASP A 247 -9.90 -2.72 -28.72
CA ASP A 247 -8.89 -3.09 -27.72
C ASP A 247 -9.32 -2.78 -26.27
N ALA A 248 -10.51 -2.20 -26.07
CA ALA A 248 -10.93 -1.73 -24.75
C ALA A 248 -11.20 -2.88 -23.77
N VAL A 249 -11.87 -3.95 -24.23
CA VAL A 249 -12.18 -5.12 -23.39
C VAL A 249 -10.90 -5.84 -22.94
N PRO A 250 -9.98 -6.25 -23.83
CA PRO A 250 -8.73 -6.90 -23.41
C PRO A 250 -7.88 -6.05 -22.46
N ARG A 251 -7.83 -4.72 -22.66
CA ARG A 251 -7.06 -3.81 -21.80
C ARG A 251 -7.65 -3.69 -20.40
N ILE A 252 -8.97 -3.56 -20.28
CA ILE A 252 -9.65 -3.53 -18.99
C ILE A 252 -9.48 -4.86 -18.25
N THR A 253 -9.64 -5.98 -18.94
CA THR A 253 -9.42 -7.31 -18.37
C THR A 253 -7.98 -7.51 -17.91
N ALA A 254 -6.99 -7.10 -18.71
CA ALA A 254 -5.57 -7.18 -18.33
C ALA A 254 -5.20 -6.29 -17.14
N ALA A 255 -5.76 -5.08 -17.05
CA ALA A 255 -5.45 -4.13 -15.99
C ALA A 255 -6.12 -4.49 -14.65
N SER A 256 -7.40 -4.90 -14.69
CA SER A 256 -8.25 -5.04 -13.51
C SER A 256 -8.63 -6.48 -13.16
N GLY A 257 -8.52 -7.42 -14.09
CA GLY A 257 -9.05 -8.79 -13.94
C GLY A 257 -10.57 -8.89 -14.11
N ALA A 258 -11.27 -7.82 -14.50
CA ALA A 258 -12.69 -7.85 -14.81
C ALA A 258 -12.95 -8.75 -16.03
N ARG A 259 -13.72 -9.83 -15.83
CA ARG A 259 -14.08 -10.79 -16.88
C ARG A 259 -15.39 -10.44 -17.58
N LYS A 260 -16.34 -9.88 -16.82
CA LYS A 260 -17.63 -9.45 -17.34
C LYS A 260 -17.55 -7.97 -17.72
N VAL A 261 -17.71 -7.64 -19.00
CA VAL A 261 -17.63 -6.26 -19.49
C VAL A 261 -18.94 -5.87 -20.15
N VAL A 262 -19.54 -4.77 -19.69
CA VAL A 262 -20.75 -4.19 -20.27
C VAL A 262 -20.34 -3.11 -21.27
N VAL A 263 -20.76 -3.26 -22.53
CA VAL A 263 -20.52 -2.31 -23.61
C VAL A 263 -21.83 -1.59 -23.93
N PRO A 264 -21.98 -0.31 -23.56
CA PRO A 264 -23.18 0.45 -23.89
C PRO A 264 -23.10 1.03 -25.30
N LEU A 265 -24.11 0.77 -26.13
CA LEU A 265 -24.30 1.40 -27.43
C LEU A 265 -25.54 2.28 -27.40
N VAL A 266 -25.38 3.51 -27.82
CA VAL A 266 -26.38 4.58 -27.71
C VAL A 266 -26.62 5.15 -29.10
N SER A 267 -27.88 5.14 -29.52
CA SER A 267 -28.27 5.66 -30.83
C SER A 267 -29.57 6.44 -30.73
N ARG A 268 -29.74 7.41 -31.64
CA ARG A 268 -30.98 8.17 -31.77
C ARG A 268 -31.96 7.38 -32.63
N ALA A 269 -33.13 7.09 -32.07
CA ALA A 269 -34.23 6.41 -32.76
C ALA A 269 -35.32 7.40 -33.18
N ALA A 270 -36.24 6.99 -34.06
CA ALA A 270 -37.30 7.86 -34.58
C ALA A 270 -38.24 8.45 -33.49
N ALA A 271 -38.34 7.78 -32.33
CA ALA A 271 -39.21 8.17 -31.21
C ALA A 271 -38.43 8.48 -29.91
N GLY A 272 -37.13 8.76 -29.98
CA GLY A 272 -36.30 9.08 -28.81
C GLY A 272 -34.90 8.48 -28.89
N TRP A 273 -34.49 7.79 -27.83
CA TRP A 273 -33.19 7.15 -27.67
C TRP A 273 -33.33 5.63 -27.59
N SER A 274 -32.37 4.92 -28.17
CA SER A 274 -32.17 3.49 -27.96
C SER A 274 -30.84 3.27 -27.26
N VAL A 275 -30.86 2.53 -26.15
CA VAL A 275 -29.67 2.10 -25.42
C VAL A 275 -29.64 0.58 -25.42
N ARG A 276 -28.56 0.00 -25.95
CA ARG A 276 -28.27 -1.43 -25.97
C ARG A 276 -27.04 -1.70 -25.11
N LEU A 277 -27.15 -2.64 -24.18
CA LEU A 277 -26.03 -3.09 -23.35
C LEU A 277 -25.62 -4.48 -23.80
N ASP A 278 -24.40 -4.63 -24.31
CA ASP A 278 -23.81 -5.94 -24.59
C ASP A 278 -23.00 -6.39 -23.39
N LEU A 279 -23.44 -7.46 -22.73
CA LEU A 279 -22.66 -8.14 -21.70
C LEU A 279 -21.71 -9.11 -22.38
N ARG A 280 -20.41 -8.92 -22.14
CA ARG A 280 -19.33 -9.74 -22.68
C ARG A 280 -18.63 -10.51 -21.58
N ASP A 281 -18.20 -11.72 -21.90
CA ASP A 281 -17.26 -12.53 -21.12
C ASP A 281 -16.08 -12.84 -22.04
N ASP A 282 -14.93 -12.21 -21.75
CA ASP A 282 -13.84 -12.03 -22.73
C ASP A 282 -14.38 -11.47 -24.06
N ASP A 283 -14.10 -12.12 -25.20
CA ASP A 283 -14.52 -11.67 -26.53
C ASP A 283 -15.95 -12.08 -26.91
N GLN A 284 -16.59 -12.95 -26.12
CA GLN A 284 -17.92 -13.48 -26.44
C GLN A 284 -19.03 -12.62 -25.84
N ILE A 285 -20.07 -12.33 -26.64
CA ILE A 285 -21.28 -11.67 -26.16
C ILE A 285 -22.16 -12.72 -25.50
N GLU A 286 -22.34 -12.61 -24.19
CA GLU A 286 -23.19 -13.46 -23.37
C GLU A 286 -24.68 -13.08 -23.53
N GLY A 287 -24.96 -11.78 -23.67
CA GLY A 287 -26.31 -11.26 -23.86
C GLY A 287 -26.34 -9.81 -24.30
N SER A 288 -27.43 -9.41 -24.96
CA SER A 288 -27.70 -8.04 -25.36
C SER A 288 -29.05 -7.59 -24.81
N PHE A 289 -29.08 -6.41 -24.18
CA PHE A 289 -30.26 -5.86 -23.51
C PHE A 289 -30.57 -4.48 -24.09
N GLU A 290 -31.69 -4.32 -24.77
CA GLU A 290 -32.05 -3.08 -25.46
C GLU A 290 -33.34 -2.48 -24.90
N ALA A 291 -33.33 -1.18 -24.65
CA ALA A 291 -34.51 -0.42 -24.29
C ALA A 291 -34.58 0.91 -25.06
N ARG A 292 -35.80 1.38 -25.26
CA ARG A 292 -36.10 2.63 -25.97
C ARG A 292 -36.97 3.53 -25.12
N ALA A 293 -36.61 4.80 -25.04
CA ALA A 293 -37.36 5.81 -24.29
C ALA A 293 -37.20 7.19 -24.93
N ALA A 294 -38.01 8.16 -24.49
CA ALA A 294 -37.91 9.55 -24.95
C ALA A 294 -36.58 10.21 -24.50
N ASP A 295 -36.03 9.75 -23.38
CA ASP A 295 -34.79 10.23 -22.75
C ASP A 295 -33.71 9.14 -22.72
N ALA A 296 -32.44 9.54 -22.85
CA ALA A 296 -31.31 8.61 -22.92
C ALA A 296 -31.02 7.92 -21.58
N VAL A 297 -31.18 8.62 -20.47
CA VAL A 297 -30.96 8.08 -19.12
C VAL A 297 -32.07 7.11 -18.76
N LEU A 298 -33.33 7.42 -19.11
CA LEU A 298 -34.44 6.49 -18.95
C LEU A 298 -34.23 5.21 -19.78
N ALA A 299 -33.80 5.33 -21.03
CA ALA A 299 -33.47 4.16 -21.86
C ALA A 299 -32.33 3.33 -21.25
N ALA A 300 -31.27 3.98 -20.76
CA ALA A 300 -30.16 3.31 -20.09
C ALA A 300 -30.60 2.59 -18.80
N ARG A 301 -31.46 3.22 -18.00
CA ARG A 301 -32.06 2.61 -16.80
C ARG A 301 -32.81 1.34 -17.16
N MET A 302 -33.75 1.43 -18.10
CA MET A 302 -34.56 0.28 -18.53
C MET A 302 -33.70 -0.87 -19.08
N ALA A 303 -32.64 -0.56 -19.86
CA ALA A 303 -31.72 -1.58 -20.35
C ALA A 303 -30.88 -2.20 -19.21
N THR A 304 -30.48 -1.39 -18.23
CA THR A 304 -29.77 -1.87 -17.03
C THR A 304 -30.65 -2.76 -16.16
N ASP A 305 -31.93 -2.44 -16.01
CA ASP A 305 -32.89 -3.26 -15.27
C ASP A 305 -33.11 -4.63 -15.95
N GLN A 306 -33.14 -4.67 -17.29
CA GLN A 306 -33.17 -5.93 -18.04
C GLN A 306 -31.91 -6.78 -17.81
N LEU A 307 -30.73 -6.14 -17.84
CA LEU A 307 -29.46 -6.80 -17.55
C LEU A 307 -29.44 -7.34 -16.10
N LEU A 308 -29.84 -6.54 -15.11
CA LEU A 308 -29.92 -6.96 -13.72
C LEU A 308 -30.88 -8.14 -13.54
N ALA A 309 -32.05 -8.09 -14.18
CA ALA A 309 -33.02 -9.19 -14.15
C ALA A 309 -32.41 -10.49 -14.71
N HIS A 310 -31.64 -10.41 -15.80
CA HIS A 310 -30.90 -11.55 -16.34
C HIS A 310 -29.86 -12.11 -15.36
N LEU A 311 -29.18 -11.23 -14.62
CA LEU A 311 -28.22 -11.60 -13.57
C LEU A 311 -28.88 -12.05 -12.25
N GLY A 312 -30.21 -12.17 -12.19
CA GLY A 312 -30.93 -12.55 -10.97
C GLY A 312 -30.79 -11.50 -9.86
N ARG A 313 -30.62 -10.23 -10.22
CA ARG A 313 -30.50 -9.08 -9.33
C ARG A 313 -31.64 -8.09 -9.58
N ARG A 314 -31.88 -7.23 -8.60
CA ARG A 314 -32.77 -6.06 -8.72
C ARG A 314 -32.12 -4.92 -7.97
N ASN A 315 -32.30 -3.70 -8.47
CA ASN A 315 -31.83 -2.52 -7.76
C ASN A 315 -32.95 -2.01 -6.82
N PRO A 316 -32.78 -2.11 -5.49
CA PRO A 316 -33.82 -1.69 -4.53
C PRO A 316 -34.06 -0.17 -4.52
N THR A 317 -33.15 0.66 -5.06
CA THR A 317 -33.31 2.11 -5.12
C THR A 317 -34.03 2.62 -6.38
N ALA A 318 -34.43 1.71 -7.29
CA ALA A 318 -34.99 2.08 -8.59
C ALA A 318 -36.42 2.68 -8.53
N ASP A 319 -37.21 2.35 -7.51
CA ASP A 319 -38.65 2.65 -7.47
C ASP A 319 -39.00 4.12 -7.16
N ALA A 320 -38.02 4.98 -6.82
CA ALA A 320 -38.25 6.36 -6.38
C ALA A 320 -37.43 7.46 -7.11
N ALA A 321 -36.72 7.15 -8.20
CA ALA A 321 -35.74 8.06 -8.77
C ALA A 321 -36.34 9.20 -9.62
N ASN A 322 -35.84 10.42 -9.41
CA ASN A 322 -36.17 11.59 -10.21
C ASN A 322 -35.29 11.63 -11.47
N LEU A 323 -35.84 11.29 -12.63
CA LEU A 323 -35.13 11.28 -13.93
C LEU A 323 -34.33 12.56 -14.21
N SER A 324 -34.86 13.72 -13.82
CA SER A 324 -34.15 15.00 -14.02
C SER A 324 -32.91 15.15 -13.14
N LEU A 325 -32.90 14.53 -11.95
CA LEU A 325 -31.72 14.48 -11.08
C LEU A 325 -30.69 13.50 -11.63
N ASP A 326 -31.12 12.33 -12.10
CA ASP A 326 -30.23 11.32 -12.66
C ASP A 326 -29.45 11.84 -13.88
N GLU A 327 -30.14 12.55 -14.79
CA GLU A 327 -29.50 13.18 -15.94
C GLU A 327 -28.50 14.25 -15.50
N LEU A 328 -28.87 15.09 -14.54
CA LEU A 328 -27.97 16.12 -14.01
C LEU A 328 -26.72 15.51 -13.38
N LEU A 329 -26.87 14.48 -12.53
CA LEU A 329 -25.76 13.78 -11.91
C LEU A 329 -24.86 13.13 -12.96
N ALA A 330 -25.43 12.42 -13.94
CA ALA A 330 -24.65 11.80 -15.02
C ALA A 330 -23.83 12.83 -15.83
N ARG A 331 -24.36 14.05 -16.02
CA ARG A 331 -23.62 15.15 -16.67
C ARG A 331 -22.48 15.68 -15.80
N ILE A 332 -22.71 15.82 -14.50
CA ILE A 332 -21.71 16.24 -13.52
C ILE A 332 -20.58 15.20 -13.43
N ASP A 333 -20.94 13.92 -13.35
CA ASP A 333 -20.00 12.79 -13.26
C ASP A 333 -19.14 12.71 -14.51
N ALA A 334 -19.73 12.89 -15.70
CA ALA A 334 -18.99 12.96 -16.96
C ALA A 334 -17.94 14.09 -16.96
N ALA A 335 -18.32 15.29 -16.51
CA ALA A 335 -17.40 16.43 -16.43
C ALA A 335 -16.25 16.15 -15.43
N GLN A 336 -16.53 15.52 -14.28
CA GLN A 336 -15.49 15.15 -13.31
C GLN A 336 -14.53 14.07 -13.81
N LEU A 337 -15.01 13.12 -14.65
CA LEU A 337 -14.17 12.10 -15.27
C LEU A 337 -13.21 12.68 -16.31
N THR A 338 -13.54 13.83 -16.89
CA THR A 338 -12.66 14.62 -17.78
C THR A 338 -11.89 15.73 -17.04
N ASP A 339 -11.93 15.74 -15.70
CA ASP A 339 -11.32 16.75 -14.82
C ASP A 339 -11.83 18.20 -15.06
N ASP A 340 -13.01 18.35 -15.67
CA ASP A 340 -13.68 19.65 -15.85
C ASP A 340 -14.49 20.02 -14.59
N LEU A 341 -13.76 20.40 -13.54
CA LEU A 341 -14.36 20.79 -12.25
C LEU A 341 -15.19 22.07 -12.34
N ALA A 342 -14.83 22.98 -13.26
CA ALA A 342 -15.57 24.23 -13.48
C ALA A 342 -16.91 23.95 -14.15
N GLY A 343 -16.92 23.19 -15.25
CA GLY A 343 -18.15 22.78 -15.93
C GLY A 343 -19.05 21.93 -15.04
N ALA A 344 -18.48 21.02 -14.23
CA ALA A 344 -19.23 20.25 -13.24
C ALA A 344 -19.95 21.15 -12.21
N ARG A 345 -19.27 22.21 -11.73
CA ARG A 345 -19.86 23.17 -10.81
C ARG A 345 -20.93 24.03 -11.48
N ASP A 346 -20.68 24.52 -12.69
CA ASP A 346 -21.62 25.34 -13.45
C ASP A 346 -22.94 24.59 -13.70
N LEU A 347 -22.89 23.28 -13.96
CA LEU A 347 -24.07 22.43 -14.07
C LEU A 347 -24.93 22.44 -12.79
N ILE A 348 -24.29 22.38 -11.61
CA ILE A 348 -24.98 22.46 -10.32
C ILE A 348 -25.55 23.88 -10.10
N GLU A 349 -24.78 24.92 -10.41
CA GLU A 349 -25.20 26.31 -10.25
C GLU A 349 -26.36 26.69 -11.18
N GLN A 350 -26.49 26.03 -12.33
CA GLN A 350 -27.60 26.23 -13.27
C GLN A 350 -28.82 25.33 -12.96
N ALA A 351 -28.69 24.38 -12.03
CA ALA A 351 -29.78 23.48 -11.68
C ALA A 351 -31.00 24.21 -11.08
N PRO A 352 -32.23 23.69 -11.31
CA PRO A 352 -33.43 24.15 -10.62
C PRO A 352 -33.28 24.16 -9.09
N ALA A 353 -33.87 25.16 -8.42
CA ALA A 353 -33.74 25.33 -6.97
C ALA A 353 -34.16 24.08 -6.17
N ASN A 354 -35.22 23.40 -6.59
CA ASN A 354 -35.69 22.17 -5.97
C ASN A 354 -34.71 20.99 -6.07
N LEU A 355 -33.79 20.98 -7.04
CA LEU A 355 -32.74 19.97 -7.14
C LEU A 355 -31.50 20.34 -6.34
N LYS A 356 -31.18 21.64 -6.24
CA LYS A 356 -30.03 22.17 -5.48
C LYS A 356 -30.08 21.83 -3.99
N ASP A 357 -31.27 21.72 -3.43
CA ASP A 357 -31.46 21.41 -2.02
C ASP A 357 -31.34 19.91 -1.72
N LEU A 358 -31.26 19.05 -2.74
CA LEU A 358 -31.18 17.60 -2.56
C LEU A 358 -29.83 17.16 -1.99
N PRO A 359 -29.80 16.20 -1.04
CA PRO A 359 -28.56 15.76 -0.39
C PRO A 359 -27.46 15.30 -1.33
N ASP A 360 -27.79 14.50 -2.35
CA ASP A 360 -26.81 13.98 -3.31
C ASP A 360 -26.10 15.10 -4.08
N LEU A 361 -26.84 16.11 -4.51
CA LEU A 361 -26.28 17.22 -5.27
C LEU A 361 -25.42 18.14 -4.40
N ARG A 362 -25.82 18.36 -3.14
CA ARG A 362 -25.02 19.10 -2.15
C ARG A 362 -23.72 18.38 -1.80
N LEU A 363 -23.77 17.05 -1.61
CA LEU A 363 -22.58 16.23 -1.42
C LEU A 363 -21.65 16.32 -2.65
N ARG A 364 -22.21 16.26 -3.86
CA ARG A 364 -21.41 16.36 -5.10
C ARG A 364 -20.73 17.71 -5.25
N LEU A 365 -21.44 18.80 -4.95
CA LEU A 365 -20.86 20.15 -4.93
C LEU A 365 -19.68 20.24 -3.97
N ALA A 366 -19.83 19.71 -2.75
CA ALA A 366 -18.75 19.71 -1.77
C ALA A 366 -17.54 18.89 -2.24
N GLN A 367 -17.74 17.76 -2.91
CA GLN A 367 -16.65 16.95 -3.48
C GLN A 367 -15.93 17.68 -4.61
N ILE A 368 -16.66 18.41 -5.46
CA ILE A 368 -16.08 19.26 -6.52
C ILE A 368 -15.28 20.41 -5.89
N ASP A 369 -15.81 21.04 -4.85
CA ASP A 369 -15.13 22.12 -4.13
C ASP A 369 -13.86 21.64 -3.43
N PHE A 370 -13.91 20.46 -2.81
CA PHE A 370 -12.73 19.82 -2.25
C PHE A 370 -11.65 19.58 -3.31
N ARG A 371 -12.00 19.00 -4.47
CA ARG A 371 -11.06 18.77 -5.58
C ARG A 371 -10.50 20.06 -6.16
N ALA A 372 -11.30 21.12 -6.19
CA ALA A 372 -10.90 22.45 -6.65
C ALA A 372 -10.10 23.25 -5.60
N GLY A 373 -9.83 22.68 -4.41
CA GLY A 373 -9.10 23.35 -3.33
C GLY A 373 -9.93 24.36 -2.52
N ARG A 374 -11.25 24.46 -2.76
CA ARG A 374 -12.18 25.31 -1.99
C ARG A 374 -12.63 24.61 -0.70
N LEU A 375 -11.68 24.34 0.19
CA LEU A 375 -11.89 23.50 1.38
C LEU A 375 -12.96 24.06 2.32
N ASP A 376 -12.93 25.37 2.62
CA ASP A 376 -13.90 26.02 3.52
C ASP A 376 -15.34 25.91 2.99
N ALA A 377 -15.53 26.10 1.69
CA ALA A 377 -16.83 25.98 1.05
C ALA A 377 -17.35 24.55 1.11
N ALA A 378 -16.47 23.57 0.83
CA ALA A 378 -16.82 22.15 0.94
C ALA A 378 -17.21 21.77 2.37
N GLU A 379 -16.43 22.20 3.36
CA GLU A 379 -16.68 21.91 4.78
C GLU A 379 -17.99 22.54 5.26
N GLN A 380 -18.25 23.79 4.91
CA GLN A 380 -19.51 24.48 5.25
C GLN A 380 -20.73 23.73 4.68
N GLN A 381 -20.64 23.30 3.41
CA GLN A 381 -21.72 22.54 2.76
C GLN A 381 -21.97 21.20 3.44
N LEU A 382 -20.92 20.43 3.73
CA LEU A 382 -21.00 19.11 4.36
C LEU A 382 -21.51 19.19 5.80
N THR A 383 -21.02 20.17 6.58
CA THR A 383 -21.46 20.40 7.97
C THR A 383 -22.94 20.76 8.03
N ALA A 384 -23.43 21.56 7.09
CA ALA A 384 -24.85 21.89 6.98
C ALA A 384 -25.70 20.71 6.49
N LEU A 385 -25.12 19.75 5.77
CA LEU A 385 -25.82 18.57 5.28
C LEU A 385 -25.91 17.46 6.34
N LEU A 386 -24.88 17.32 7.18
CA LEU A 386 -24.74 16.23 8.16
C LEU A 386 -25.98 16.00 9.07
N PRO A 387 -26.67 17.03 9.61
CA PRO A 387 -27.86 16.82 10.45
C PRO A 387 -29.04 16.18 9.72
N HIS A 388 -29.08 16.27 8.39
CA HIS A 388 -30.15 15.73 7.57
C HIS A 388 -29.93 14.25 7.23
N ALA A 389 -28.70 13.75 7.37
CA ALA A 389 -28.34 12.34 7.18
C ALA A 389 -28.36 11.60 8.53
N GLY A 390 -29.53 11.06 8.89
CA GLY A 390 -29.74 10.33 10.14
C GLY A 390 -29.00 8.97 10.19
N ASN A 391 -28.48 8.60 11.36
CA ASN A 391 -27.68 7.37 11.55
C ASN A 391 -28.44 6.09 11.17
N GLU A 392 -29.75 6.04 11.44
CA GLU A 392 -30.58 4.86 11.19
C GLU A 392 -31.31 4.93 9.84
N THR A 393 -31.59 6.14 9.35
CA THR A 393 -32.38 6.37 8.14
C THR A 393 -31.52 6.42 6.88
N GLU A 394 -30.32 7.01 6.96
CA GLU A 394 -29.42 7.21 5.82
C GLU A 394 -27.93 6.97 6.19
N PRO A 395 -27.57 5.79 6.74
CA PRO A 395 -26.21 5.52 7.23
C PRO A 395 -25.14 5.67 6.15
N LEU A 396 -25.43 5.32 4.90
CA LEU A 396 -24.49 5.44 3.79
C LEU A 396 -24.20 6.88 3.40
N LEU A 397 -25.24 7.73 3.31
CA LEU A 397 -25.06 9.15 3.02
C LEU A 397 -24.25 9.81 4.13
N ARG A 398 -24.58 9.52 5.39
CA ARG A 398 -23.84 10.03 6.54
C ARG A 398 -22.37 9.60 6.50
N ALA A 399 -22.08 8.32 6.26
CA ALA A 399 -20.71 7.83 6.15
C ALA A 399 -19.92 8.52 5.02
N ARG A 400 -20.55 8.80 3.87
CA ARG A 400 -19.90 9.55 2.77
C ARG A 400 -19.59 11.00 3.15
N ILE A 401 -20.49 11.67 3.88
CA ILE A 401 -20.27 13.02 4.39
C ILE A 401 -19.10 13.02 5.39
N LEU A 402 -19.08 12.08 6.33
CA LEU A 402 -18.01 11.94 7.33
C LEU A 402 -16.65 11.64 6.67
N ASN A 403 -16.60 10.75 5.67
CA ASN A 403 -15.38 10.52 4.89
C ASN A 403 -14.88 11.82 4.22
N ALA A 404 -15.78 12.63 3.65
CA ALA A 404 -15.39 13.88 3.00
C ALA A 404 -14.91 14.93 4.01
N LEU A 405 -15.56 15.06 5.17
CA LEU A 405 -15.11 15.90 6.28
C LEU A 405 -13.75 15.44 6.81
N GLY A 406 -13.55 14.14 6.99
CA GLY A 406 -12.26 13.56 7.40
C GLY A 406 -11.14 13.86 6.40
N ALA A 407 -11.44 13.82 5.09
CA ALA A 407 -10.47 14.18 4.06
C ALA A 407 -10.10 15.67 4.08
N ILE A 408 -11.08 16.56 4.35
CA ILE A 408 -10.83 17.99 4.57
C ILE A 408 -9.98 18.21 5.82
N ALA A 409 -10.29 17.51 6.92
CA ALA A 409 -9.53 17.56 8.15
C ALA A 409 -8.07 17.13 7.96
N ILE A 410 -7.79 16.08 7.16
CA ILE A 410 -6.41 15.72 6.75
C ILE A 410 -5.74 16.88 6.01
N ARG A 411 -6.40 17.44 4.98
CA ARG A 411 -5.83 18.53 4.17
C ARG A 411 -5.52 19.79 4.98
N THR A 412 -6.24 20.00 6.07
CA THR A 412 -6.08 21.14 6.99
C THR A 412 -5.32 20.76 8.27
N ARG A 413 -4.67 19.58 8.30
CA ARG A 413 -3.85 19.05 9.39
C ARG A 413 -4.57 18.86 10.74
N ARG A 414 -5.89 18.74 10.75
CA ARG A 414 -6.72 18.43 11.91
C ARG A 414 -6.83 16.92 12.10
N ASN A 415 -5.70 16.26 12.35
CA ASN A 415 -5.60 14.79 12.30
C ASN A 415 -6.49 14.06 13.34
N THR A 416 -6.66 14.63 14.53
CA THR A 416 -7.55 14.07 15.57
C THR A 416 -9.03 14.15 15.16
N GLU A 417 -9.42 15.24 14.50
CA GLU A 417 -10.76 15.36 13.91
C GLU A 417 -10.96 14.36 12.79
N ALA A 418 -9.98 14.24 11.88
CA ALA A 418 -10.01 13.26 10.79
C ALA A 418 -10.18 11.83 11.32
N GLU A 419 -9.41 11.43 12.34
CA GLU A 419 -9.55 10.12 12.99
C GLU A 419 -10.97 9.88 13.53
N ARG A 420 -11.58 10.89 14.17
CA ARG A 420 -12.97 10.79 14.66
C ARG A 420 -13.95 10.57 13.50
N GLU A 421 -13.87 11.38 12.45
CA GLU A 421 -14.81 11.30 11.32
C GLU A 421 -14.71 9.95 10.59
N PHE A 422 -13.49 9.48 10.30
CA PHE A 422 -13.32 8.18 9.65
C PHE A 422 -13.77 7.02 10.55
N SER A 423 -13.54 7.11 11.86
CA SER A 423 -13.98 6.07 12.80
C SER A 423 -15.51 5.97 12.86
N GLU A 424 -16.22 7.11 12.87
CA GLU A 424 -17.69 7.14 12.81
C GLU A 424 -18.20 6.60 11.47
N ALA A 425 -17.57 6.98 10.35
CA ALA A 425 -17.91 6.45 9.03
C ALA A 425 -17.74 4.92 8.96
N ILE A 426 -16.64 4.37 9.48
CA ILE A 426 -16.39 2.92 9.53
C ILE A 426 -17.46 2.21 10.37
N ALA A 427 -17.85 2.78 11.52
CA ALA A 427 -18.88 2.19 12.37
C ALA A 427 -20.24 2.08 11.66
N LEU A 428 -20.62 3.11 10.89
CA LEU A 428 -21.84 3.11 10.08
C LEU A 428 -21.80 2.08 8.94
N LEU A 429 -20.61 1.79 8.41
CA LEU A 429 -20.41 0.89 7.28
C LEU A 429 -20.15 -0.57 7.69
N ALA A 430 -19.90 -0.86 8.96
CA ALA A 430 -19.45 -2.17 9.46
C ALA A 430 -20.38 -3.35 9.10
N HIS A 431 -21.65 -3.07 8.86
CA HIS A 431 -22.67 -4.07 8.51
C HIS A 431 -23.22 -3.93 7.08
N GLY A 432 -22.68 -3.01 6.27
CA GLY A 432 -23.18 -2.70 4.92
C GLY A 432 -22.33 -3.25 3.79
N GLU A 433 -22.95 -3.49 2.63
CA GLU A 433 -22.28 -3.93 1.39
C GLU A 433 -21.69 -2.73 0.60
N GLN A 434 -20.78 -1.97 1.23
CA GLN A 434 -20.17 -0.77 0.62
C GLN A 434 -18.63 -0.80 0.71
N PRO A 435 -17.97 -1.81 0.11
CA PRO A 435 -16.53 -2.06 0.27
C PRO A 435 -15.66 -0.89 -0.21
N ALA A 436 -16.05 -0.17 -1.26
CA ALA A 436 -15.30 0.98 -1.76
C ALA A 436 -15.25 2.14 -0.75
N VAL A 437 -16.41 2.51 -0.20
CA VAL A 437 -16.52 3.62 0.78
C VAL A 437 -15.81 3.25 2.08
N LEU A 438 -15.91 1.99 2.49
CA LEU A 438 -15.22 1.47 3.67
C LEU A 438 -13.69 1.48 3.48
N GLY A 439 -13.20 1.08 2.31
CA GLY A 439 -11.77 1.12 1.98
C GLY A 439 -11.20 2.54 1.99
N GLN A 440 -11.94 3.51 1.48
CA GLN A 440 -11.58 4.93 1.57
C GLN A 440 -11.52 5.41 3.03
N ALA A 441 -12.49 5.02 3.86
CA ALA A 441 -12.53 5.40 5.27
C ALA A 441 -11.32 4.84 6.06
N TYR A 442 -10.99 3.56 5.85
CA TYR A 442 -9.80 2.94 6.46
C TYR A 442 -8.50 3.60 5.97
N THR A 443 -8.42 3.97 4.70
CA THR A 443 -7.25 4.69 4.16
C THR A 443 -7.07 6.04 4.86
N GLY A 444 -8.15 6.81 4.99
CA GLY A 444 -8.13 8.09 5.70
C GLY A 444 -7.76 7.94 7.18
N LEU A 445 -8.31 6.94 7.86
CA LEU A 445 -7.99 6.63 9.25
C LEU A 445 -6.51 6.26 9.43
N ALA A 446 -5.96 5.45 8.52
CA ALA A 446 -4.57 5.07 8.54
C ALA A 446 -3.65 6.29 8.39
N ILE A 447 -3.95 7.18 7.43
CA ILE A 447 -3.20 8.41 7.19
C ILE A 447 -3.27 9.34 8.43
N SER A 448 -4.45 9.54 9.00
CA SER A 448 -4.61 10.44 10.16
C SER A 448 -3.90 9.90 11.41
N ARG A 449 -3.89 8.58 11.62
CA ARG A 449 -3.13 7.93 12.70
C ARG A 449 -1.63 8.00 12.46
N ALA A 450 -1.17 7.75 11.24
CA ALA A 450 0.25 7.88 10.89
C ALA A 450 0.74 9.33 11.05
N ALA A 451 -0.08 10.32 10.72
CA ALA A 451 0.24 11.73 10.94
C ALA A 451 0.43 12.06 12.44
N GLN A 452 -0.29 11.35 13.33
CA GLN A 452 -0.16 11.46 14.79
C GLN A 452 0.95 10.56 15.39
N GLY A 453 1.71 9.83 14.56
CA GLY A 453 2.77 8.92 15.03
C GLY A 453 2.27 7.53 15.47
N ASN A 454 0.98 7.22 15.30
CA ASN A 454 0.38 5.94 15.65
C ASN A 454 0.58 4.89 14.53
N PHE A 455 1.84 4.56 14.23
CA PHE A 455 2.21 3.77 13.05
C PHE A 455 1.66 2.33 13.03
N ASP A 456 1.67 1.63 14.17
CA ASP A 456 1.17 0.24 14.24
C ASP A 456 -0.33 0.16 13.92
N SER A 457 -1.11 1.10 14.46
CA SER A 457 -2.55 1.19 14.17
C SER A 457 -2.78 1.55 12.70
N ALA A 458 -2.00 2.50 12.16
CA ALA A 458 -2.08 2.88 10.76
C ALA A 458 -1.83 1.70 9.81
N GLN A 459 -0.82 0.87 10.10
CA GLN A 459 -0.51 -0.32 9.30
C GLN A 459 -1.65 -1.36 9.31
N SER A 460 -2.27 -1.57 10.46
CA SER A 460 -3.48 -2.41 10.56
C SER A 460 -4.64 -1.83 9.73
N ASP A 461 -4.85 -0.52 9.76
CA ASP A 461 -5.91 0.14 9.02
C ASP A 461 -5.65 0.11 7.50
N PHE A 462 -4.41 0.29 7.03
CA PHE A 462 -4.06 0.08 5.62
C PHE A 462 -4.34 -1.35 5.15
N SER A 463 -4.07 -2.34 6.00
CA SER A 463 -4.38 -3.74 5.69
C SER A 463 -5.88 -3.98 5.53
N ARG A 464 -6.71 -3.34 6.37
CA ARG A 464 -8.18 -3.37 6.24
C ARG A 464 -8.66 -2.62 5.00
N ALA A 465 -8.05 -1.47 4.68
CA ALA A 465 -8.34 -0.72 3.47
C ALA A 465 -8.10 -1.59 2.22
N ARG A 466 -6.97 -2.30 2.16
CA ARG A 466 -6.62 -3.19 1.04
C ARG A 466 -7.69 -4.26 0.80
N ILE A 467 -8.12 -4.94 1.86
CA ILE A 467 -9.16 -5.98 1.78
C ILE A 467 -10.46 -5.39 1.24
N ALA A 468 -10.89 -4.24 1.77
CA ALA A 468 -12.12 -3.58 1.34
C ALA A 468 -12.04 -3.13 -0.13
N LEU A 469 -10.91 -2.56 -0.55
CA LEU A 469 -10.71 -2.11 -1.94
C LEU A 469 -10.57 -3.28 -2.92
N GLU A 470 -10.01 -4.41 -2.48
CA GLU A 470 -9.97 -5.64 -3.27
C GLU A 470 -11.38 -6.17 -3.54
N LEU A 471 -12.23 -6.22 -2.50
CA LEU A 471 -13.64 -6.58 -2.65
C LEU A 471 -14.42 -5.61 -3.55
N ALA A 472 -14.02 -4.34 -3.57
CA ALA A 472 -14.60 -3.33 -4.46
C ALA A 472 -14.07 -3.41 -5.91
N GLY A 473 -13.00 -4.17 -6.17
CA GLY A 473 -12.28 -4.15 -7.45
C GLY A 473 -11.54 -2.83 -7.71
N ASP A 474 -11.32 -1.98 -6.70
CA ASP A 474 -10.74 -0.65 -6.87
C ASP A 474 -9.21 -0.68 -6.87
N GLY A 475 -8.64 -1.01 -8.03
CA GLY A 475 -7.20 -1.07 -8.24
C GLY A 475 -6.47 0.27 -8.01
N LEU A 476 -7.01 1.41 -8.49
CA LEU A 476 -6.32 2.69 -8.29
C LEU A 476 -6.31 3.13 -6.82
N ALA A 477 -7.42 2.96 -6.09
CA ALA A 477 -7.41 3.24 -4.66
C ALA A 477 -6.44 2.32 -3.91
N MET A 478 -6.34 1.05 -4.31
CA MET A 478 -5.38 0.12 -3.73
C MET A 478 -3.92 0.54 -3.99
N ALA A 479 -3.61 1.04 -5.19
CA ALA A 479 -2.30 1.61 -5.51
C ALA A 479 -1.99 2.83 -4.63
N ARG A 480 -2.99 3.69 -4.39
CA ARG A 480 -2.86 4.82 -3.45
C ARG A 480 -2.63 4.37 -2.01
N VAL A 481 -3.23 3.26 -1.56
CA VAL A 481 -2.94 2.67 -0.24
C VAL A 481 -1.48 2.24 -0.15
N GLU A 482 -0.98 1.48 -1.13
CA GLU A 482 0.43 1.04 -1.18
C GLU A 482 1.40 2.21 -1.25
N GLU A 483 1.05 3.28 -1.99
CA GLU A 483 1.87 4.50 -2.02
C GLU A 483 1.94 5.17 -0.65
N ASN A 484 0.81 5.28 0.06
CA ASN A 484 0.77 5.84 1.40
C ASN A 484 1.50 4.95 2.42
N GLU A 485 1.42 3.62 2.31
CA GLU A 485 2.24 2.69 3.10
C GLU A 485 3.74 3.01 2.91
N GLY A 486 4.16 3.25 1.66
CA GLY A 486 5.55 3.64 1.34
C GLY A 486 5.97 4.96 1.97
N ILE A 487 5.14 6.00 1.86
CA ILE A 487 5.38 7.31 2.48
C ILE A 487 5.49 7.18 4.01
N VAL A 488 4.62 6.38 4.64
CA VAL A 488 4.65 6.15 6.08
C VAL A 488 5.90 5.37 6.48
N ALA A 489 6.33 4.39 5.69
CA ALA A 489 7.57 3.66 5.93
C ALA A 489 8.81 4.58 5.86
N VAL A 490 8.86 5.52 4.92
CA VAL A 490 9.93 6.55 4.87
C VAL A 490 9.96 7.38 6.15
N ARG A 491 8.79 7.80 6.67
CA ARG A 491 8.71 8.56 7.93
C ARG A 491 9.21 7.77 9.14
N ARG A 492 9.23 6.43 9.07
CA ARG A 492 9.78 5.53 10.09
C ARG A 492 11.25 5.18 9.88
N GLY A 493 11.88 5.65 8.79
CA GLY A 493 13.23 5.23 8.39
C GLY A 493 13.29 3.87 7.68
N HIS A 494 12.16 3.20 7.45
CA HIS A 494 12.11 1.86 6.86
C HIS A 494 12.16 1.89 5.32
N TYR A 495 13.28 2.32 4.75
CA TYR A 495 13.37 2.54 3.29
C TYR A 495 13.26 1.27 2.43
N ALA A 496 13.62 0.10 2.96
CA ALA A 496 13.43 -1.17 2.24
C ALA A 496 11.94 -1.53 2.11
N GLU A 497 11.17 -1.33 3.16
CA GLU A 497 9.71 -1.49 3.16
C GLU A 497 9.07 -0.46 2.22
N ALA A 498 9.52 0.80 2.30
CA ALA A 498 9.05 1.87 1.44
C ALA A 498 9.29 1.57 -0.04
N LEU A 499 10.50 1.14 -0.41
CA LEU A 499 10.84 0.78 -1.78
C LEU A 499 9.92 -0.32 -2.31
N ALA A 500 9.69 -1.38 -1.52
CA ALA A 500 8.80 -2.46 -1.91
C ALA A 500 7.35 -1.97 -2.11
N ALA A 501 6.87 -1.07 -1.26
CA ALA A 501 5.53 -0.49 -1.37
C ALA A 501 5.39 0.42 -2.61
N HIS A 502 6.33 1.34 -2.84
CA HIS A 502 6.36 2.19 -4.03
C HIS A 502 6.45 1.37 -5.32
N GLN A 503 7.22 0.27 -5.34
CA GLN A 503 7.30 -0.61 -6.52
C GLN A 503 5.98 -1.30 -6.82
N ARG A 504 5.24 -1.78 -5.81
CA ARG A 504 3.90 -2.37 -6.00
C ARG A 504 2.91 -1.32 -6.51
N ALA A 505 2.92 -0.14 -5.89
CA ALA A 505 2.08 0.99 -6.29
C ALA A 505 2.37 1.40 -7.75
N ALA A 506 3.64 1.58 -8.13
CA ALA A 506 4.05 1.92 -9.50
C ALA A 506 3.56 0.88 -10.52
N GLN A 507 3.75 -0.41 -10.24
CA GLN A 507 3.28 -1.47 -11.15
C GLN A 507 1.77 -1.45 -11.33
N ARG A 508 1.01 -1.05 -10.31
CA ARG A 508 -0.44 -0.91 -10.43
C ARG A 508 -0.83 0.39 -11.16
N PHE A 509 -0.24 1.53 -10.83
CA PHE A 509 -0.49 2.78 -11.56
C PHE A 509 -0.17 2.65 -13.05
N GLU A 510 0.93 1.96 -13.40
CA GLU A 510 1.30 1.69 -14.79
C GLU A 510 0.26 0.84 -15.52
N ARG A 511 -0.24 -0.23 -14.89
CA ARG A 511 -1.32 -1.06 -15.47
C ARG A 511 -2.61 -0.28 -15.71
N PHE A 512 -2.91 0.69 -14.86
CA PHE A 512 -4.11 1.52 -14.97
C PHE A 512 -3.90 2.81 -15.77
N GLY A 513 -2.70 3.07 -16.32
CA GLY A 513 -2.43 4.29 -17.08
C GLY A 513 -2.48 5.58 -16.23
N ALA A 514 -2.35 5.48 -14.91
CA ALA A 514 -2.35 6.61 -13.98
C ALA A 514 -0.95 7.28 -13.96
N LEU A 515 -0.65 8.03 -15.03
CA LEU A 515 0.68 8.58 -15.29
C LEU A 515 1.19 9.52 -14.19
N ASN A 516 0.33 10.41 -13.68
CA ASN A 516 0.74 11.40 -12.68
C ASN A 516 1.21 10.72 -11.39
N GLU A 517 0.43 9.77 -10.90
CA GLU A 517 0.75 8.97 -9.72
C GLU A 517 1.96 8.06 -9.98
N LEU A 518 2.05 7.43 -11.15
CA LEU A 518 3.20 6.59 -11.53
C LEU A 518 4.52 7.35 -11.45
N ILE A 519 4.56 8.57 -12.00
CA ILE A 519 5.76 9.40 -12.06
C ILE A 519 6.23 9.76 -10.65
N LEU A 520 5.31 10.23 -9.80
CA LEU A 520 5.58 10.55 -8.40
C LEU A 520 6.08 9.34 -7.62
N THR A 521 5.36 8.21 -7.71
CA THR A 521 5.72 6.97 -7.02
C THR A 521 7.09 6.45 -7.47
N ARG A 522 7.44 6.55 -8.76
CA ARG A 522 8.79 6.17 -9.24
C ARG A 522 9.88 7.13 -8.73
N GLY A 523 9.57 8.41 -8.56
CA GLY A 523 10.44 9.36 -7.87
C GLY A 523 10.70 8.94 -6.43
N ASN A 524 9.64 8.62 -5.67
CA ASN A 524 9.74 8.14 -4.30
C ASN A 524 10.55 6.83 -4.19
N ALA A 525 10.36 5.91 -5.13
CA ALA A 525 11.17 4.69 -5.21
C ALA A 525 12.66 4.99 -5.47
N ALA A 526 12.98 5.97 -6.33
CA ALA A 526 14.35 6.38 -6.59
C ALA A 526 14.99 7.01 -5.35
N SER A 527 14.25 7.85 -4.63
CA SER A 527 14.70 8.43 -3.36
C SER A 527 14.99 7.36 -2.30
N ALA A 528 14.10 6.36 -2.17
CA ALA A 528 14.31 5.22 -1.30
C ALA A 528 15.55 4.38 -1.70
N GLN A 529 15.79 4.20 -3.00
CA GLN A 529 17.01 3.55 -3.50
C GLN A 529 18.27 4.33 -3.13
N LEU A 530 18.25 5.67 -3.16
CA LEU A 530 19.38 6.48 -2.70
C LEU A 530 19.63 6.31 -1.19
N ALA A 531 18.57 6.28 -0.37
CA ALA A 531 18.69 6.03 1.07
C ALA A 531 19.27 4.65 1.40
N LEU A 532 19.01 3.66 0.53
CA LEU A 532 19.56 2.30 0.60
C LEU A 532 20.96 2.16 -0.03
N LEU A 533 21.59 3.25 -0.45
CA LEU A 533 22.89 3.26 -1.13
C LEU A 533 22.91 2.51 -2.47
N GLU A 534 21.80 2.58 -3.23
CA GLU A 534 21.62 1.97 -4.55
C GLU A 534 21.52 3.01 -5.70
N PRO A 535 22.51 3.90 -5.92
CA PRO A 535 22.41 4.98 -6.90
C PRO A 535 22.25 4.49 -8.36
N SER A 536 22.81 3.32 -8.69
CA SER A 536 22.63 2.72 -10.02
C SER A 536 21.18 2.27 -10.27
N ALA A 537 20.51 1.74 -9.25
CA ALA A 537 19.12 1.35 -9.33
C ALA A 537 18.21 2.60 -9.42
N ALA A 538 18.51 3.63 -8.62
CA ALA A 538 17.83 4.93 -8.68
C ALA A 538 17.94 5.56 -10.08
N LEU A 539 19.14 5.56 -10.68
CA LEU A 539 19.35 6.07 -12.04
C LEU A 539 18.56 5.28 -13.09
N ALA A 540 18.49 3.96 -12.97
CA ALA A 540 17.70 3.13 -13.86
C ALA A 540 16.18 3.37 -13.70
N THR A 541 15.71 3.65 -12.48
CA THR A 541 14.32 4.05 -12.20
C THR A 541 14.02 5.39 -12.85
N ILE A 542 14.80 6.44 -12.57
CA ILE A 542 14.57 7.79 -13.12
C ILE A 542 14.63 7.79 -14.65
N LYS A 543 15.61 7.12 -15.27
CA LYS A 543 15.71 7.05 -16.74
C LYS A 543 14.46 6.47 -17.42
N ARG A 544 13.76 5.54 -16.77
CA ARG A 544 12.49 4.97 -17.27
C ARG A 544 11.30 5.91 -17.05
N THR A 545 11.42 6.86 -16.13
CA THR A 545 10.37 7.82 -15.80
C THR A 545 10.44 9.10 -16.64
N LEU A 546 11.65 9.57 -16.99
CA LEU A 546 11.86 10.83 -17.72
C LEU A 546 11.01 10.98 -19.00
N PRO A 547 10.87 9.96 -19.88
CA PRO A 547 10.05 10.11 -21.09
C PRO A 547 8.56 10.38 -20.82
N LEU A 548 8.09 10.12 -19.60
CA LEU A 548 6.70 10.36 -19.21
C LEU A 548 6.46 11.82 -18.78
N LEU A 549 7.51 12.59 -18.48
CA LEU A 549 7.39 13.98 -18.03
C LEU A 549 6.79 14.91 -19.08
N ASP A 550 7.02 14.62 -20.37
CA ASP A 550 6.47 15.40 -21.49
C ASP A 550 4.94 15.33 -21.55
N GLN A 551 4.34 14.31 -20.93
CA GLN A 551 2.89 14.09 -20.87
C GLN A 551 2.26 14.72 -19.61
N MET A 552 3.05 15.30 -18.72
CA MET A 552 2.56 15.95 -17.52
C MET A 552 2.24 17.41 -17.78
N GLU A 553 1.05 17.86 -17.37
CA GLU A 553 0.69 19.29 -17.40
C GLU A 553 1.14 20.02 -16.13
N ASN A 554 1.15 19.34 -14.98
CA ASN A 554 1.47 19.96 -13.69
C ASN A 554 2.98 20.26 -13.56
N ARG A 555 3.32 21.55 -13.62
CA ARG A 555 4.69 22.06 -13.50
C ARG A 555 5.36 21.68 -12.17
N SER A 556 4.66 21.82 -11.04
CA SER A 556 5.21 21.55 -9.71
C SER A 556 5.67 20.09 -9.56
N THR A 557 4.86 19.16 -10.05
CA THR A 557 5.18 17.73 -10.04
C THR A 557 6.35 17.41 -10.96
N ARG A 558 6.44 18.08 -12.11
CA ARG A 558 7.58 17.96 -13.03
C ARG A 558 8.87 18.39 -12.34
N HIS A 559 8.86 19.54 -11.67
CA HIS A 559 10.04 20.05 -10.94
C HIS A 559 10.48 19.10 -9.83
N ALA A 560 9.55 18.57 -9.03
CA ALA A 560 9.89 17.63 -7.97
C ALA A 560 10.67 16.41 -8.51
N LEU A 561 10.23 15.82 -9.63
CA LEU A 561 10.97 14.71 -10.23
C LEU A 561 12.30 15.16 -10.85
N GLN A 562 12.39 16.36 -11.41
CA GLN A 562 13.65 16.87 -11.98
C GLN A 562 14.69 17.15 -10.89
N ILE A 563 14.28 17.58 -9.70
CA ILE A 563 15.17 17.70 -8.53
C ILE A 563 15.67 16.32 -8.11
N GLU A 564 14.77 15.34 -8.00
CA GLU A 564 15.17 13.96 -7.68
C GLU A 564 16.13 13.40 -8.74
N HIS A 565 15.89 13.68 -10.02
CA HIS A 565 16.81 13.33 -11.11
C HIS A 565 18.19 13.96 -10.90
N ALA A 566 18.28 15.25 -10.55
CA ALA A 566 19.55 15.88 -10.25
C ALA A 566 20.27 15.24 -9.06
N SER A 567 19.55 14.89 -7.98
CA SER A 567 20.12 14.18 -6.83
C SER A 567 20.68 12.82 -7.24
N VAL A 568 19.94 12.05 -8.03
CA VAL A 568 20.37 10.75 -8.56
C VAL A 568 21.59 10.87 -9.47
N LEU A 569 21.64 11.88 -10.35
CA LEU A 569 22.83 12.18 -11.18
C LEU A 569 24.04 12.47 -10.30
N ALA A 570 23.88 13.33 -9.28
CA ALA A 570 24.96 13.69 -8.36
C ALA A 570 25.49 12.47 -7.60
N ARG A 571 24.59 11.66 -7.03
CA ARG A 571 24.93 10.42 -6.30
C ARG A 571 25.53 9.33 -7.20
N SER A 572 25.28 9.39 -8.50
CA SER A 572 25.89 8.51 -9.51
C SER A 572 27.22 9.06 -10.08
N GLY A 573 27.72 10.19 -9.57
CA GLY A 573 28.97 10.83 -10.01
C GLY A 573 28.84 11.69 -11.27
N GLN A 574 27.63 11.90 -11.79
CA GLN A 574 27.35 12.73 -12.97
C GLN A 574 27.21 14.22 -12.60
N LEU A 575 28.24 14.75 -11.92
CA LEU A 575 28.19 16.05 -11.22
C LEU A 575 27.92 17.25 -12.15
N ARG A 576 28.45 17.22 -13.38
CA ARG A 576 28.27 18.32 -14.35
C ARG A 576 26.82 18.42 -14.82
N GLU A 577 26.21 17.28 -15.10
CA GLU A 577 24.82 17.18 -15.56
C GLU A 577 23.87 17.57 -14.43
N ALA A 578 24.12 17.08 -13.20
CA ALA A 578 23.37 17.48 -12.01
C ALA A 578 23.41 19.00 -11.78
N ARG A 579 24.60 19.62 -11.87
CA ARG A 579 24.76 21.07 -11.69
C ARG A 579 24.02 21.88 -12.77
N SER A 580 24.10 21.45 -14.03
CA SER A 580 23.37 22.12 -15.13
C SER A 580 21.86 22.08 -14.89
N LEU A 581 21.33 20.90 -14.57
CA LEU A 581 19.91 20.71 -14.34
C LEU A 581 19.41 21.55 -13.15
N LEU A 582 20.13 21.56 -12.03
CA LEU A 582 19.74 22.38 -10.86
C LEU A 582 19.78 23.88 -11.15
N ALA A 583 20.74 24.35 -11.97
CA ALA A 583 20.80 25.76 -12.37
C ALA A 583 19.62 26.15 -13.28
N GLU A 584 19.25 25.27 -14.21
CA GLU A 584 18.05 25.44 -15.06
C GLU A 584 16.78 25.49 -14.21
N LEU A 585 16.64 24.55 -13.26
CA LEU A 585 15.49 24.50 -12.35
C LEU A 585 15.40 25.73 -11.44
N ALA A 586 16.52 26.22 -10.90
CA ALA A 586 16.52 27.42 -10.06
C ALA A 586 16.02 28.65 -10.83
N ASN A 587 16.45 28.81 -12.08
CA ASN A 587 16.02 29.91 -12.94
C ASN A 587 14.52 29.80 -13.27
N ASP A 588 14.03 28.58 -13.52
CA ASP A 588 12.62 28.35 -13.83
C ASP A 588 11.72 28.60 -12.60
N ALA A 589 12.12 28.07 -11.44
CA ALA A 589 11.43 28.21 -10.16
C ALA A 589 11.30 29.66 -9.70
N ALA A 590 12.28 30.54 -10.01
CA ALA A 590 12.22 31.96 -9.66
C ALA A 590 11.03 32.71 -10.27
N SER A 591 10.35 32.13 -11.27
CA SER A 591 9.14 32.68 -11.89
C SER A 591 7.83 32.22 -11.23
N ASP A 592 7.87 31.30 -10.28
CA ASP A 592 6.67 30.77 -9.60
C ASP A 592 6.18 31.73 -8.50
N SER A 593 4.88 31.64 -8.18
CA SER A 593 4.21 32.52 -7.22
C SER A 593 4.61 32.28 -5.76
N ASP A 594 5.05 31.05 -5.43
CA ASP A 594 5.56 30.68 -4.10
C ASP A 594 6.69 29.63 -4.23
N PRO A 595 7.92 30.08 -4.55
CA PRO A 595 9.01 29.17 -4.90
C PRO A 595 9.79 28.68 -3.69
N ALA A 596 9.45 29.08 -2.46
CA ALA A 596 10.33 28.94 -1.30
C ALA A 596 10.75 27.49 -1.01
N LEU A 597 9.77 26.57 -0.95
CA LEU A 597 10.05 25.15 -0.69
C LEU A 597 10.80 24.49 -1.84
N LEU A 598 10.44 24.84 -3.08
CA LEU A 598 11.09 24.30 -4.27
C LEU A 598 12.55 24.75 -4.36
N LEU A 599 12.80 26.04 -4.14
CA LEU A 599 14.15 26.59 -4.07
C LEU A 599 14.95 26.02 -2.91
N ALA A 600 14.33 25.72 -1.76
CA ALA A 600 15.00 25.04 -0.65
C ALA A 600 15.57 23.67 -1.07
N GLN A 601 14.76 22.87 -1.77
CA GLN A 601 15.19 21.56 -2.29
C GLN A 601 16.33 21.70 -3.31
N ILE A 602 16.22 22.68 -4.22
CA ILE A 602 17.26 22.96 -5.22
C ILE A 602 18.55 23.43 -4.55
N HIS A 603 18.47 24.41 -3.64
CA HIS A 603 19.61 24.96 -2.91
C HIS A 603 20.29 23.91 -2.03
N PHE A 604 19.54 22.99 -1.43
CA PHE A 604 20.13 21.88 -0.68
C PHE A 604 21.02 21.00 -1.57
N GLU A 605 20.55 20.58 -2.74
CA GLU A 605 21.35 19.76 -3.66
C GLU A 605 22.52 20.55 -4.27
N GLN A 606 22.32 21.83 -4.61
CA GLN A 606 23.40 22.71 -5.07
C GLN A 606 24.47 22.87 -3.98
N ALA A 607 24.09 23.15 -2.73
CA ALA A 607 25.03 23.31 -1.62
C ALA A 607 25.93 22.08 -1.44
N ARG A 608 25.39 20.87 -1.62
CA ARG A 608 26.17 19.62 -1.57
C ARG A 608 27.20 19.56 -2.70
N LEU A 609 26.78 19.84 -3.93
CA LEU A 609 27.67 19.89 -5.10
C LEU A 609 28.75 20.97 -4.98
N GLU A 610 28.44 22.09 -4.32
CA GLU A 610 29.38 23.19 -4.12
C GLU A 610 30.41 22.90 -3.04
N LEU A 611 29.99 22.23 -1.97
CA LEU A 611 30.91 21.76 -0.94
C LEU A 611 31.89 20.73 -1.50
N ASP A 612 31.39 19.74 -2.25
CA ASP A 612 32.21 18.70 -2.90
C ASP A 612 33.18 19.28 -3.94
N ALA A 613 32.83 20.43 -4.54
CA ALA A 613 33.68 21.14 -5.50
C ALA A 613 34.71 22.08 -4.84
N GLY A 614 34.77 22.15 -3.51
CA GLY A 614 35.69 23.03 -2.79
C GLY A 614 35.29 24.51 -2.85
N ARG A 615 33.99 24.82 -2.99
CA ARG A 615 33.43 26.18 -2.93
C ARG A 615 32.57 26.37 -1.68
N PRO A 616 33.18 26.34 -0.48
CA PRO A 616 32.45 26.25 0.78
C PRO A 616 31.66 27.52 1.13
N ASP A 617 32.08 28.71 0.66
CA ASP A 617 31.32 29.95 0.87
C ASP A 617 29.98 29.96 0.10
N GLU A 618 29.99 29.51 -1.17
CA GLU A 618 28.78 29.34 -1.97
C GLU A 618 27.87 28.27 -1.36
N ALA A 619 28.46 27.14 -0.93
CA ALA A 619 27.72 26.07 -0.26
C ALA A 619 27.05 26.54 1.04
N ALA A 620 27.72 27.37 1.84
CA ALA A 620 27.15 27.88 3.09
C ALA A 620 25.93 28.78 2.84
N GLY A 621 26.00 29.69 1.87
CA GLY A 621 24.86 30.56 1.53
C GLY A 621 23.65 29.78 1.03
N LEU A 622 23.87 28.78 0.17
CA LEU A 622 22.81 27.90 -0.33
C LEU A 622 22.20 27.05 0.79
N ALA A 623 23.02 26.46 1.66
CA ALA A 623 22.55 25.64 2.78
C ALA A 623 21.76 26.47 3.82
N GLU A 624 22.20 27.70 4.11
CA GLU A 624 21.49 28.62 5.01
C GLU A 624 20.10 28.99 4.46
N SER A 625 20.00 29.23 3.15
CA SER A 625 18.71 29.44 2.48
C SER A 625 17.79 28.23 2.63
N ALA A 626 18.30 27.01 2.44
CA ALA A 626 17.53 25.77 2.62
C ALA A 626 17.04 25.59 4.06
N VAL A 627 17.91 25.75 5.07
CA VAL A 627 17.54 25.62 6.50
C VAL A 627 16.42 26.59 6.87
N THR A 628 16.49 27.82 6.37
CA THR A 628 15.50 28.87 6.67
C THR A 628 14.12 28.53 6.08
N ALA A 629 14.10 27.94 4.89
CA ALA A 629 12.86 27.58 4.21
C ALA A 629 12.18 26.33 4.80
N TYR A 630 12.95 25.35 5.33
CA TYR A 630 12.40 24.20 6.04
C TYR A 630 12.03 24.52 7.50
N ALA A 631 11.16 25.52 7.70
CA ALA A 631 10.74 25.91 9.05
C ALA A 631 9.70 24.96 9.67
N ASP A 632 8.91 24.27 8.83
CA ASP A 632 7.76 23.46 9.23
C ASP A 632 8.14 22.05 9.70
N ALA A 633 7.31 21.48 10.59
CA ALA A 633 7.50 20.14 11.17
C ALA A 633 7.42 18.98 10.15
N ASP A 634 6.96 19.23 8.92
CA ASP A 634 6.84 18.18 7.90
C ASP A 634 8.18 17.86 7.23
N HIS A 635 9.16 18.75 7.35
CA HIS A 635 10.46 18.66 6.68
C HIS A 635 11.62 18.54 7.68
N LEU A 636 11.38 17.89 8.82
CA LEU A 636 12.37 17.79 9.90
C LEU A 636 13.67 17.12 9.44
N ARG A 637 13.60 16.08 8.60
CA ARG A 637 14.78 15.38 8.08
C ARG A 637 15.57 16.27 7.13
N GLU A 638 14.90 16.89 6.17
CA GLU A 638 15.50 17.79 5.18
C GLU A 638 16.13 18.99 5.87
N ARG A 639 15.43 19.57 6.87
CA ARG A 639 15.97 20.64 7.72
C ARG A 639 17.24 20.19 8.45
N ALA A 640 17.21 19.02 9.10
CA ALA A 640 18.36 18.52 9.84
C ALA A 640 19.58 18.26 8.94
N GLN A 641 19.36 17.69 7.76
CA GLN A 641 20.40 17.46 6.76
C GLN A 641 20.97 18.78 6.22
N ALA A 642 20.12 19.74 5.88
CA ALA A 642 20.54 21.07 5.43
C ALA A 642 21.34 21.81 6.52
N TRP A 643 20.97 21.65 7.80
CA TRP A 643 21.65 22.29 8.92
C TRP A 643 23.04 21.69 9.19
N LEU A 644 23.17 20.36 9.08
CA LEU A 644 24.47 19.72 9.12
C LEU A 644 25.35 20.14 7.93
N LEU A 645 24.77 20.24 6.74
CA LEU A 645 25.49 20.72 5.55
C LEU A 645 25.99 22.16 5.70
N LEU A 646 25.16 23.06 6.24
CA LEU A 646 25.55 24.43 6.58
C LEU A 646 26.74 24.44 7.54
N THR A 647 26.66 23.64 8.61
CA THR A 647 27.74 23.51 9.59
C THR A 647 29.06 23.07 8.95
N ARG A 648 29.00 22.05 8.07
CA ARG A 648 30.16 21.55 7.33
C ARG A 648 30.73 22.60 6.36
N ALA A 649 29.87 23.31 5.63
CA ALA A 649 30.29 24.35 4.69
C ALA A 649 30.98 25.53 5.40
N LEU A 650 30.43 26.00 6.53
CA LEU A 650 31.05 27.05 7.34
C LEU A 650 32.42 26.63 7.87
N ARG A 651 32.57 25.38 8.30
CA ARG A 651 33.85 24.84 8.76
C ARG A 651 34.87 24.78 7.62
N ALA A 652 34.47 24.30 6.45
CA ALA A 652 35.33 24.25 5.25
C ALA A 652 35.72 25.66 4.76
N ALA A 653 34.88 26.68 4.98
CA ALA A 653 35.20 28.08 4.70
C ALA A 653 36.08 28.75 5.78
N GLY A 654 36.47 28.04 6.84
CA GLY A 654 37.26 28.58 7.95
C GLY A 654 36.47 29.46 8.92
N LYS A 655 35.13 29.51 8.82
CA LYS A 655 34.24 30.31 9.69
C LYS A 655 33.89 29.56 10.98
N LEU A 656 34.91 29.14 11.73
CA LEU A 656 34.78 28.21 12.87
C LEU A 656 33.80 28.69 13.95
N THR A 657 33.81 29.98 14.31
CA THR A 657 32.88 30.53 15.32
C THR A 657 31.42 30.41 14.88
N GLN A 658 31.14 30.62 13.59
CA GLN A 658 29.79 30.46 13.04
C GLN A 658 29.41 28.99 13.00
N ALA A 659 30.32 28.10 12.58
CA ALA A 659 30.08 26.66 12.59
C ALA A 659 29.74 26.12 13.99
N SER A 660 30.54 26.45 15.02
CA SER A 660 30.24 26.03 16.40
C SER A 660 28.94 26.62 16.93
N THR A 661 28.55 27.83 16.48
CA THR A 661 27.24 28.42 16.81
C THR A 661 26.10 27.59 16.21
N GLN A 662 26.22 27.20 14.94
CA GLN A 662 25.22 26.35 14.27
C GLN A 662 25.12 24.96 14.93
N THR A 663 26.25 24.34 15.28
CA THR A 663 26.28 23.08 16.03
C THR A 663 25.55 23.20 17.37
N ALA A 664 25.79 24.27 18.13
CA ALA A 664 25.14 24.50 19.41
C ALA A 664 23.62 24.70 19.26
N GLN A 665 23.18 25.40 18.22
CA GLN A 665 21.76 25.59 17.91
C GLN A 665 21.08 24.28 17.51
N LEU A 666 21.74 23.46 16.67
CA LEU A 666 21.22 22.16 16.26
C LEU A 666 21.11 21.19 17.46
N LEU A 667 22.09 21.18 18.36
CA LEU A 667 22.03 20.42 19.62
C LEU A 667 20.92 20.90 20.56
N ALA A 668 20.68 22.22 20.63
CA ALA A 668 19.57 22.76 21.41
C ALA A 668 18.22 22.33 20.82
N ALA A 669 18.10 22.38 19.50
CA ALA A 669 16.90 21.93 18.78
C ALA A 669 16.61 20.43 19.01
N ALA A 670 17.64 19.57 18.93
CA ALA A 670 17.52 18.13 19.20
C ALA A 670 17.15 17.81 20.66
N LYS A 671 17.45 18.71 21.61
CA LYS A 671 17.00 18.56 23.01
C LYS A 671 15.54 18.95 23.20
N THR A 672 15.09 19.97 22.46
CA THR A 672 13.69 20.41 22.51
C THR A 672 12.75 19.48 21.74
N ASP A 673 13.24 18.88 20.66
CA ASP A 673 12.53 17.90 19.85
C ASP A 673 13.40 16.65 19.69
N PRO A 674 13.24 15.65 20.58
CA PRO A 674 14.03 14.43 20.54
C PRO A 674 13.57 13.46 19.44
N ALA A 675 12.55 13.82 18.64
CA ALA A 675 12.13 12.99 17.52
C ALA A 675 13.26 12.87 16.48
N GLN A 676 13.46 11.65 15.98
CA GLN A 676 14.41 11.41 14.90
C GLN A 676 13.98 12.15 13.63
N PRO A 677 14.94 12.63 12.80
CA PRO A 677 16.38 12.34 12.85
C PRO A 677 17.26 13.46 13.43
N LEU A 678 16.66 14.44 14.10
CA LEU A 678 17.37 15.62 14.57
C LEU A 678 18.53 15.28 15.55
N PRO A 679 18.36 14.35 16.51
CA PRO A 679 19.44 13.91 17.40
C PRO A 679 20.65 13.30 16.68
N LEU A 680 20.44 12.52 15.63
CA LEU A 680 21.53 11.94 14.84
C LEU A 680 22.40 13.04 14.24
N PHE A 681 21.80 13.95 13.48
CA PHE A 681 22.56 14.99 12.77
C PHE A 681 23.19 16.00 13.72
N ALA A 682 22.57 16.28 14.87
CA ALA A 682 23.14 17.11 15.93
C ALA A 682 24.38 16.46 16.58
N THR A 683 24.30 15.17 16.93
CA THR A 683 25.41 14.41 17.51
C THR A 683 26.56 14.30 16.51
N LEU A 684 26.27 14.09 15.22
CA LEU A 684 27.29 14.07 14.18
C LEU A 684 27.98 15.43 14.00
N ALA A 685 27.22 16.55 14.01
CA ALA A 685 27.80 17.90 13.97
C ALA A 685 28.73 18.14 15.17
N GLN A 686 28.35 17.68 16.37
CA GLN A 686 29.16 17.74 17.58
C GLN A 686 30.43 16.88 17.49
N ALA A 687 30.30 15.66 16.98
CA ALA A 687 31.42 14.74 16.77
C ALA A 687 32.47 15.35 15.84
N GLU A 688 32.04 16.07 14.80
CA GLU A 688 32.93 16.78 13.89
C GLU A 688 33.60 18.01 14.53
N ASP A 689 33.00 18.62 15.56
CA ASP A 689 33.54 19.80 16.26
C ASP A 689 34.47 19.47 17.45
N THR A 690 34.23 18.31 18.09
CA THR A 690 34.97 17.86 19.29
C THR A 690 36.43 17.60 18.94
N LYS A 691 37.41 17.84 19.83
CA LYS A 691 38.81 17.45 19.57
C LYS A 691 38.99 15.93 19.46
N LEU A 692 40.04 15.46 18.79
CA LEU A 692 40.25 14.03 18.49
C LEU A 692 40.15 13.13 19.74
N GLU A 693 40.77 13.52 20.85
CA GLU A 693 40.80 12.77 22.12
C GLU A 693 39.43 12.63 22.81
N GLY A 694 38.36 13.25 22.29
CA GLY A 694 36.96 13.04 22.72
C GLY A 694 35.99 12.80 21.57
N ALA A 695 36.47 12.74 20.33
CA ALA A 695 35.63 12.61 19.14
C ALA A 695 35.10 11.19 18.95
N THR A 696 35.88 10.19 19.37
CA THR A 696 35.54 8.77 19.23
C THR A 696 34.17 8.47 19.83
N THR A 697 33.96 8.83 21.10
CA THR A 697 32.67 8.60 21.78
C THR A 697 31.51 9.31 21.09
N ALA A 698 31.71 10.54 20.62
CA ALA A 698 30.67 11.27 19.90
C ALA A 698 30.32 10.63 18.53
N TYR A 699 31.29 10.05 17.82
CA TYR A 699 31.03 9.29 16.60
C TYR A 699 30.37 7.93 16.89
N GLU A 700 30.73 7.26 17.99
CA GLU A 700 30.06 6.05 18.45
C GLU A 700 28.59 6.31 18.79
N ASP A 701 28.30 7.42 19.49
CA ASP A 701 26.93 7.86 19.79
C ASP A 701 26.14 8.18 18.51
N ALA A 702 26.76 8.90 17.56
CA ALA A 702 26.13 9.18 16.26
C ALA A 702 25.87 7.89 15.47
N LEU A 703 26.78 6.93 15.51
CA LEU A 703 26.63 5.64 14.84
C LEU A 703 25.52 4.80 15.47
N ALA A 704 25.39 4.83 16.80
CA ALA A 704 24.30 4.17 17.52
C ALA A 704 22.94 4.77 17.14
N LEU A 705 22.85 6.10 17.01
CA LEU A 705 21.64 6.77 16.53
C LEU A 705 21.31 6.39 15.08
N ALA A 706 22.32 6.38 14.19
CA ALA A 706 22.12 5.98 12.80
C ALA A 706 21.69 4.50 12.65
N ALA A 707 22.27 3.61 13.46
CA ALA A 707 21.90 2.20 13.49
C ALA A 707 20.47 1.99 14.03
N HIS A 708 20.00 2.84 14.95
CA HIS A 708 18.62 2.82 15.43
C HIS A 708 17.62 3.27 14.35
N GLU A 709 18.00 4.20 13.47
CA GLU A 709 17.12 4.64 12.38
C GLU A 709 17.02 3.62 11.23
N ASP A 710 17.94 2.67 11.14
CA ASP A 710 18.02 1.65 10.09
C ASP A 710 18.07 2.25 8.66
N VAL A 711 18.70 3.43 8.53
CA VAL A 711 18.92 4.11 7.25
C VAL A 711 20.38 3.92 6.81
N PRO A 712 20.66 3.12 5.76
CA PRO A 712 22.03 2.86 5.33
C PRO A 712 22.81 4.12 4.96
N ALA A 713 22.17 5.08 4.29
CA ALA A 713 22.79 6.35 3.93
C ALA A 713 23.26 7.17 5.14
N ASP A 714 22.49 7.18 6.22
CA ASP A 714 22.83 7.88 7.45
C ASP A 714 24.01 7.21 8.16
N THR A 715 24.00 5.88 8.22
CA THR A 715 25.12 5.07 8.75
C THR A 715 26.40 5.33 7.96
N ALA A 716 26.31 5.32 6.62
CA ALA A 716 27.45 5.62 5.76
C ALA A 716 27.95 7.05 5.97
N GLN A 717 27.06 8.03 6.17
CA GLN A 717 27.45 9.41 6.42
C GLN A 717 28.25 9.59 7.72
N VAL A 718 27.89 8.89 8.79
CA VAL A 718 28.66 8.87 10.04
C VAL A 718 30.03 8.25 9.82
N LEU A 719 30.08 7.06 9.21
CA LEU A 719 31.32 6.31 8.98
C LEU A 719 32.30 7.05 8.06
N VAL A 720 31.82 7.66 6.98
CA VAL A 720 32.66 8.45 6.06
C VAL A 720 33.27 9.66 6.78
N SER A 721 32.47 10.36 7.60
CA SER A 721 32.97 11.50 8.37
C SER A 721 34.04 11.08 9.39
N TRP A 722 33.77 10.00 10.14
CA TRP A 722 34.71 9.48 11.13
C TRP A 722 36.01 8.97 10.49
N ALA A 723 35.91 8.19 9.42
CA ALA A 723 37.07 7.67 8.69
C ALA A 723 37.94 8.81 8.12
N GLY A 724 37.31 9.82 7.50
CA GLY A 724 38.03 10.99 6.99
C GLY A 724 38.80 11.72 8.09
N ARG A 725 38.23 11.79 9.29
CA ARG A 725 38.88 12.39 10.44
C ARG A 725 40.06 11.58 10.96
N LEU A 726 39.93 10.26 11.05
CA LEU A 726 41.02 9.38 11.45
C LEU A 726 42.18 9.46 10.45
N ILE A 727 41.88 9.44 9.14
CA ILE A 727 42.88 9.61 8.09
C ILE A 727 43.63 10.94 8.23
N ALA A 728 42.92 12.03 8.56
CA ALA A 728 43.55 13.34 8.77
C ALA A 728 44.43 13.41 10.04
N ALA A 729 44.23 12.52 11.00
CA ALA A 729 44.99 12.47 12.24
C ALA A 729 46.29 11.65 12.16
N GLY A 730 46.45 10.82 11.12
CA GLY A 730 47.54 9.84 10.99
C GLY A 730 47.25 8.55 11.74
#